data_AF-A0A962MHH8-F1
#
_entry.id   AF-A0A962MHH8-F1
#
_cell.length_a   1.000
_cell.length_b   1.000
_cell.length_c   1.000
_cell.angle_alpha   90.00
_cell.angle_beta   90.00
_cell.angle_gamma   90.00
#
_symmetry.space_group_name_H-M   'P 1'
#
loop_
_entity.id
_entity.type
_entity.pdbx_description
1 polymer ?
#
loop_
_entity_poly.entity_id
_entity_poly.type
_entity_poly.pdbx_seq_one_letter_code
_entity_poly.pdbx_strand_id
1 'polypeptide(L)'
;MQHNQYSTNQNPTLDQKQSAESAHFQLSLITASGGHATKRIIVDSSGQPIKDTRHSLGIFAGTVQQLDLPGLAGLRDLLSTVNGNQALVHGIPQQSTTPGQPLQLVTAKHYRARPGQIARTKKCFAYPDTKLLMLDVDPDPAAPYEAVSTPQDLIDRITAVVPELAGLGWLATCSTSSAIRSKATGEWLKPPSGMHVYFLARGDVAQFVKTLTVRLWSAGLGFCKLATPNQKTGVAAVLERAIVDMTVFSPERLDYVAGAEIPSGAPFFQDRPEPILQPGAVVELDSIPKPTPAERREYCQRVAVAKRALQPEREHIIAERVRIEKPAADTATIKRHVKQKLAQADAGELEPNHKLYLKDGRALAFGDLTAADDGVTLFDPLEGTSYQCTAYFHWNKGYPFIISLAHGIKTRYRLKITHAVRQARAKAFFDQTRADIQQRKPQLVVVKAPEGTGKTKYLLTPALNAADRAVMITHRINLSAENAANAERVDFYQHIQTQADANQCDKLSVCLNSLSKTLYRFSPAMSQPDIVVIDEFEQVLHDLALSSTITNPGAIFDTLIELLKRTLDNGGQIYLADANANDETIALLQVLLEHDATVYKFEQPRPDVEIVIKDYEAGLEELLQACSSSRVAVGAASRKVLEQLAAKIPKTQRTLLVTQNTKGLPEVAEFLLNPNAGVDSLDCLLYSPTLGTGVSIESDRFEHVYYIATDPLTAEDWLQGARRVRPAQKVTVLLRQVTGSNDLLTDPGEILSRRETRARYEWRDGAITAVGIDALIVVKEAQQNRLKRNPKQSLIDLCKARGFTVTVDNDAPKNKELVKQLNADHQHAKRRAIQDAEVLDEFTAESLQRGRRAKTPELAARLERYQITREFTLEPDARIEPDIFECWADGRGLATLHRADNVFGSSAAVEARSQAEKQKPLTRSQTPKNQQRIFRRLLAQLNIDIETGTGSFTAENALAAWREFHTWRDITADEIHIPAKAPKYPARWASEQLAKLGLDTSSTQTRANGRKRVYTITPSSWQFITELVRRRERQVSQMPPIEYIAHACVTEAAA
;
A
#
# COMPACT_ATOMS: atom_id res chain seq x y z
N MET A 1 18.27 -39.80 47.21
CA MET A 1 17.57 -40.34 46.04
C MET A 1 17.60 -39.29 44.93
N GLN A 2 18.19 -39.68 43.80
CA GLN A 2 18.22 -39.05 42.47
C GLN A 2 18.62 -37.58 42.34
N HIS A 3 19.90 -37.38 41.99
CA HIS A 3 20.40 -36.19 41.32
C HIS A 3 20.59 -36.45 39.82
N ASN A 4 20.17 -35.45 39.03
CA ASN A 4 20.41 -35.30 37.60
C ASN A 4 21.87 -35.56 37.20
N GLN A 5 22.06 -36.41 36.19
CA GLN A 5 23.22 -36.35 35.31
C GLN A 5 22.75 -36.20 33.87
N TYR A 6 23.13 -35.06 33.29
CA TYR A 6 23.10 -34.80 31.86
C TYR A 6 24.00 -35.82 31.16
N SER A 7 23.42 -36.61 30.26
CA SER A 7 24.19 -37.43 29.33
C SER A 7 24.54 -36.59 28.11
N THR A 8 25.84 -36.43 27.92
CA THR A 8 26.53 -35.84 26.77
C THR A 8 26.11 -36.51 25.47
N ASN A 9 25.53 -35.74 24.53
CA ASN A 9 25.45 -36.13 23.13
C ASN A 9 26.87 -36.27 22.55
N GLN A 10 27.31 -37.50 22.35
CA GLN A 10 28.47 -37.80 21.54
C GLN A 10 28.14 -37.47 20.07
N ASN A 11 28.99 -36.65 19.44
CA ASN A 11 29.05 -36.52 17.98
C ASN A 11 29.32 -37.92 17.39
N PRO A 12 28.59 -38.36 16.35
CA PRO A 12 28.99 -39.55 15.61
C PRO A 12 30.35 -39.28 14.95
N THR A 13 31.29 -40.17 15.22
CA THR A 13 32.63 -40.23 14.61
C THR A 13 32.54 -40.41 13.09
N LEU A 14 33.57 -39.95 12.37
CA LEU A 14 33.72 -39.94 10.90
C LEU A 14 33.59 -41.30 10.18
N ASP A 15 33.29 -42.41 10.88
CA ASP A 15 33.41 -43.80 10.40
C ASP A 15 32.14 -44.43 9.82
N GLN A 16 31.06 -43.66 9.60
CA GLN A 16 29.80 -44.19 9.04
C GLN A 16 29.27 -43.43 7.80
N LYS A 17 30.13 -42.79 7.01
CA LYS A 17 29.67 -42.23 5.72
C LYS A 17 29.62 -43.33 4.64
N GLN A 18 28.46 -43.47 3.99
CA GLN A 18 28.27 -44.41 2.89
C GLN A 18 29.19 -44.05 1.71
N SER A 19 29.92 -45.02 1.15
CA SER A 19 30.79 -44.80 -0.01
C SER A 19 29.97 -44.44 -1.26
N ALA A 20 30.33 -43.35 -1.93
CA ALA A 20 29.69 -42.93 -3.18
C ALA A 20 29.99 -43.87 -4.36
N GLU A 21 31.05 -44.67 -4.27
CA GLU A 21 31.42 -45.63 -5.32
C GLU A 21 30.41 -46.76 -5.47
N SER A 22 29.80 -47.18 -4.36
CA SER A 22 28.89 -48.34 -4.31
C SER A 22 27.49 -48.01 -3.79
N ALA A 23 27.22 -46.78 -3.36
CA ALA A 23 25.89 -46.36 -2.90
C ALA A 23 24.88 -46.37 -4.04
N HIS A 24 23.92 -47.29 -3.98
CA HIS A 24 22.87 -47.37 -4.98
C HIS A 24 22.08 -46.06 -5.10
N PHE A 25 21.84 -45.66 -6.35
CA PHE A 25 21.01 -44.50 -6.66
C PHE A 25 20.28 -44.72 -7.99
N GLN A 26 19.24 -43.92 -8.21
CA GLN A 26 18.41 -44.04 -9.39
C GLN A 26 18.48 -42.78 -10.25
N LEU A 27 18.40 -42.98 -11.57
CA LEU A 27 18.32 -41.91 -12.58
C LEU A 27 17.43 -42.35 -13.73
N SER A 28 17.16 -41.46 -14.68
CA SER A 28 16.48 -41.81 -15.93
C SER A 28 17.38 -41.69 -17.14
N LEU A 29 17.34 -42.68 -18.03
CA LEU A 29 17.92 -42.66 -19.36
C LEU A 29 16.83 -42.36 -20.39
N ILE A 30 17.01 -41.32 -21.19
CA ILE A 30 16.09 -40.96 -22.26
C ILE A 30 16.69 -41.40 -23.59
N THR A 31 15.93 -42.16 -24.37
CA THR A 31 16.28 -42.51 -25.77
C THR A 31 15.39 -41.71 -26.72
N ALA A 32 16.00 -40.86 -27.54
CA ALA A 32 15.29 -39.98 -28.45
C ALA A 32 14.75 -40.73 -29.67
N SER A 33 13.47 -40.50 -30.00
CA SER A 33 12.88 -40.82 -31.31
C SER A 33 12.46 -39.57 -32.09
N GLY A 34 12.49 -38.39 -31.43
CA GLY A 34 12.33 -37.09 -32.06
C GLY A 34 13.09 -36.00 -31.32
N GLY A 35 13.88 -35.24 -32.07
CA GLY A 35 14.83 -34.24 -31.55
C GLY A 35 16.27 -34.77 -31.49
N HIS A 36 17.16 -34.03 -30.82
CA HIS A 36 18.59 -34.33 -30.78
C HIS A 36 19.10 -34.47 -29.33
N ALA A 37 19.77 -35.59 -29.04
CA ALA A 37 20.33 -35.95 -27.73
C ALA A 37 21.85 -35.77 -27.64
N THR A 38 22.52 -35.34 -28.71
CA THR A 38 23.94 -34.97 -28.68
C THR A 38 24.23 -33.76 -29.55
N LYS A 39 25.35 -33.08 -29.27
CA LYS A 39 25.84 -31.93 -30.04
C LYS A 39 26.39 -32.43 -31.37
N ARG A 40 26.19 -31.65 -32.44
CA ARG A 40 26.81 -31.91 -33.74
C ARG A 40 27.98 -30.97 -33.98
N ILE A 41 29.09 -31.53 -34.45
CA ILE A 41 30.30 -30.79 -34.81
C ILE A 41 30.56 -30.97 -36.30
N ILE A 42 30.67 -29.85 -37.00
CA ILE A 42 30.86 -29.77 -38.44
C ILE A 42 32.20 -29.10 -38.76
N VAL A 43 32.60 -29.17 -40.03
CA VAL A 43 33.79 -28.53 -40.56
C VAL A 43 33.43 -27.10 -40.97
N ASP A 44 34.22 -26.12 -40.54
CA ASP A 44 34.09 -24.75 -41.02
C ASP A 44 34.80 -24.52 -42.37
N SER A 45 34.76 -23.28 -42.88
CA SER A 45 35.39 -22.92 -44.16
C SER A 45 36.92 -23.05 -44.17
N SER A 46 37.56 -23.20 -43.00
CA SER A 46 39.01 -23.36 -42.84
C SER A 46 39.43 -24.80 -42.52
N GLY A 47 38.48 -25.75 -42.50
CA GLY A 47 38.77 -27.14 -42.14
C GLY A 47 38.75 -27.43 -40.63
N GLN A 48 38.39 -26.44 -39.80
CA GLN A 48 38.43 -26.55 -38.34
C GLN A 48 37.07 -27.02 -37.77
N PRO A 49 37.05 -27.69 -36.61
CA PRO A 49 35.81 -28.15 -35.99
C PRO A 49 35.03 -26.98 -35.37
N ILE A 50 33.79 -26.78 -35.83
CA ILE A 50 32.84 -25.81 -35.25
C ILE A 50 31.53 -26.50 -34.85
N LYS A 51 30.89 -25.99 -33.80
CA LYS A 51 29.55 -26.45 -33.40
C LYS A 51 28.54 -26.05 -34.47
N ASP A 52 27.70 -26.98 -34.91
CA ASP A 52 26.61 -26.67 -35.83
C ASP A 52 25.52 -25.85 -35.11
N THR A 53 25.39 -24.57 -35.47
CA THR A 53 24.41 -23.66 -34.87
C THR A 53 22.98 -23.91 -35.34
N ARG A 54 22.79 -24.66 -36.45
CA ARG A 54 21.47 -25.09 -36.93
C ARG A 54 21.00 -26.36 -36.23
N HIS A 55 21.90 -27.08 -35.57
CA HIS A 55 21.60 -28.29 -34.80
C HIS A 55 21.20 -27.96 -33.37
N SER A 56 19.89 -27.79 -33.15
CA SER A 56 19.35 -27.44 -31.84
C SER A 56 19.17 -28.67 -30.94
N LEU A 57 19.74 -28.63 -29.74
CA LEU A 57 19.56 -29.68 -28.74
C LEU A 57 18.13 -29.69 -28.17
N GLY A 58 17.59 -30.87 -27.91
CA GLY A 58 16.30 -31.04 -27.27
C GLY A 58 15.57 -32.29 -27.76
N ILE A 59 14.97 -33.03 -26.82
CA ILE A 59 14.22 -34.25 -27.10
C ILE A 59 12.73 -33.95 -26.88
N PHE A 60 11.91 -34.09 -27.93
CA PHE A 60 10.46 -33.85 -27.86
C PHE A 60 9.62 -35.13 -27.98
N ALA A 61 10.22 -36.24 -28.42
CA ALA A 61 9.63 -37.57 -28.45
C ALA A 61 10.71 -38.63 -28.18
N GLY A 62 10.34 -39.71 -27.49
CA GLY A 62 11.29 -40.75 -27.11
C GLY A 62 10.73 -41.72 -26.07
N THR A 63 11.62 -42.45 -25.42
CA THR A 63 11.32 -43.29 -24.26
C THR A 63 12.16 -42.85 -23.06
N VAL A 64 11.61 -43.02 -21.85
CA VAL A 64 12.29 -42.76 -20.57
C VAL A 64 12.35 -44.07 -19.81
N GLN A 65 13.56 -44.54 -19.50
CA GLN A 65 13.80 -45.74 -18.71
C GLN A 65 14.45 -45.34 -17.38
N GLN A 66 13.89 -45.80 -16.27
CA GLN A 66 14.51 -45.65 -14.96
C GLN A 66 15.60 -46.71 -14.79
N LEU A 67 16.77 -46.28 -14.33
CA LEU A 67 17.93 -47.13 -14.05
C LEU A 67 18.25 -47.08 -12.55
N ASP A 68 18.74 -48.20 -12.02
CA ASP A 68 19.30 -48.32 -10.68
C ASP A 68 20.77 -48.72 -10.83
N LEU A 69 21.69 -47.91 -10.31
CA LEU A 69 23.12 -48.07 -10.52
C LEU A 69 23.84 -48.29 -9.19
N PRO A 70 24.83 -49.20 -9.12
CA PRO A 70 25.63 -49.44 -7.92
C PRO A 70 26.69 -48.34 -7.73
N GLY A 71 26.25 -47.13 -7.38
CA GLY A 71 27.12 -45.97 -7.12
C GLY A 71 27.78 -45.37 -8.35
N LEU A 72 28.75 -44.47 -8.11
CA LEU A 72 29.47 -43.76 -9.16
C LEU A 72 30.31 -44.66 -10.06
N ALA A 73 30.71 -45.85 -9.58
CA ALA A 73 31.35 -46.87 -10.43
C ALA A 73 30.38 -47.37 -11.51
N GLY A 74 29.13 -47.68 -11.14
CA GLY A 74 28.09 -48.04 -12.10
C GLY A 74 27.76 -46.91 -13.08
N LEU A 75 27.84 -45.64 -12.63
CA LEU A 75 27.67 -44.50 -13.52
C LEU A 75 28.81 -44.40 -14.54
N ARG A 76 30.08 -44.57 -14.13
CA ARG A 76 31.23 -44.61 -15.05
C ARG A 76 31.03 -45.63 -16.16
N ASP A 77 30.60 -46.83 -15.80
CA ASP A 77 30.37 -47.91 -16.75
C ASP A 77 29.20 -47.55 -17.69
N LEU A 78 28.10 -46.98 -17.17
CA LEU A 78 27.00 -46.46 -18.00
C LEU A 78 27.49 -45.41 -19.00
N LEU A 79 28.27 -44.42 -18.57
CA LEU A 79 28.77 -43.33 -19.42
C LEU A 79 29.56 -43.83 -20.64
N SER A 80 30.22 -44.99 -20.54
CA SER A 80 30.93 -45.62 -21.67
C SER A 80 29.98 -46.21 -22.74
N THR A 81 28.72 -46.45 -22.39
CA THR A 81 27.72 -47.11 -23.25
C THR A 81 26.67 -46.15 -23.83
N VAL A 82 26.54 -44.94 -23.27
CA VAL A 82 25.56 -43.93 -23.73
C VAL A 82 25.92 -43.47 -25.16
N ASN A 83 24.98 -43.65 -26.10
CA ASN A 83 25.17 -43.25 -27.50
C ASN A 83 24.51 -41.90 -27.85
N GLY A 84 24.72 -41.40 -29.06
CA GLY A 84 24.27 -40.07 -29.51
C GLY A 84 22.75 -39.84 -29.54
N ASN A 85 21.95 -40.90 -29.42
CA ASN A 85 20.48 -40.80 -29.30
C ASN A 85 20.00 -40.83 -27.85
N GLN A 86 20.92 -40.88 -26.89
CA GLN A 86 20.60 -40.99 -25.47
C GLN A 86 21.09 -39.80 -24.67
N ALA A 87 20.33 -39.45 -23.63
CA ALA A 87 20.68 -38.42 -22.66
C ALA A 87 20.25 -38.86 -21.26
N LEU A 88 20.97 -38.39 -20.24
CA LEU A 88 20.63 -38.66 -18.85
C LEU A 88 19.66 -37.60 -18.31
N VAL A 89 18.86 -38.00 -17.33
CA VAL A 89 18.07 -37.11 -16.48
C VAL A 89 18.28 -37.58 -15.05
N HIS A 90 18.74 -36.67 -14.19
CA HIS A 90 19.18 -37.04 -12.82
C HIS A 90 18.02 -37.33 -11.87
N GLY A 91 16.79 -36.93 -12.23
CA GLY A 91 15.57 -37.33 -11.53
C GLY A 91 14.92 -38.59 -12.09
N ILE A 92 13.93 -39.08 -11.36
CA ILE A 92 13.10 -40.23 -11.71
C ILE A 92 11.65 -39.81 -11.97
N PRO A 93 10.88 -40.56 -12.78
CA PRO A 93 9.44 -40.36 -12.95
C PRO A 93 8.70 -40.39 -11.61
N GLN A 94 7.80 -39.44 -11.38
CA GLN A 94 6.93 -39.45 -10.19
C GLN A 94 5.74 -40.41 -10.31
N GLN A 95 5.38 -40.80 -11.53
CA GLN A 95 4.32 -41.80 -11.73
C GLN A 95 4.87 -43.19 -11.49
N SER A 96 4.05 -44.05 -10.88
CA SER A 96 4.40 -45.46 -10.67
C SER A 96 4.64 -46.14 -12.02
N THR A 97 5.87 -46.59 -12.23
CA THR A 97 6.28 -47.41 -13.37
C THR A 97 6.30 -48.88 -12.94
N THR A 98 5.91 -49.78 -13.84
CA THR A 98 6.30 -51.17 -13.68
C THR A 98 7.82 -51.25 -13.86
N PRO A 99 8.59 -51.86 -12.92
CA PRO A 99 10.04 -51.96 -13.04
C PRO A 99 10.45 -52.51 -14.41
N GLY A 100 11.32 -51.77 -15.11
CA GLY A 100 11.85 -52.15 -16.43
C GLY A 100 11.01 -51.75 -17.65
N GLN A 101 9.78 -51.22 -17.51
CA GLN A 101 9.02 -50.72 -18.66
C GLN A 101 9.32 -49.24 -18.96
N PRO A 102 9.73 -48.90 -20.20
CA PRO A 102 9.97 -47.51 -20.58
C PRO A 102 8.67 -46.71 -20.71
N LEU A 103 8.70 -45.45 -20.28
CA LEU A 103 7.62 -44.49 -20.46
C LEU A 103 7.76 -43.74 -21.78
N GLN A 104 6.66 -43.50 -22.48
CA GLN A 104 6.64 -42.69 -23.69
C GLN A 104 6.80 -41.20 -23.35
N LEU A 105 7.88 -40.59 -23.83
CA LEU A 105 8.13 -39.16 -23.68
C LEU A 105 7.28 -38.35 -24.67
N VAL A 106 6.52 -37.38 -24.15
CA VAL A 106 5.73 -36.42 -24.91
C VAL A 106 6.01 -34.98 -24.46
N THR A 107 5.75 -34.00 -25.32
CA THR A 107 5.82 -32.58 -24.95
C THR A 107 4.76 -32.21 -23.90
N ALA A 108 5.01 -31.17 -23.10
CA ALA A 108 4.05 -30.69 -22.10
C ALA A 108 2.65 -30.36 -22.67
N LYS A 109 2.58 -29.85 -23.91
CA LYS A 109 1.32 -29.58 -24.62
C LYS A 109 0.47 -30.83 -24.83
N HIS A 110 1.12 -31.98 -25.07
CA HIS A 110 0.47 -33.25 -25.37
C HIS A 110 0.35 -34.17 -24.15
N TYR A 111 0.90 -33.77 -23.01
CA TYR A 111 0.77 -34.52 -21.78
C TYR A 111 -0.67 -34.49 -21.27
N ARG A 112 -1.23 -35.67 -21.02
CA ARG A 112 -2.60 -35.87 -20.52
C ARG A 112 -2.64 -36.74 -19.27
N ALA A 113 -1.49 -36.94 -18.61
CA ALA A 113 -1.34 -37.82 -17.44
C ALA A 113 -1.91 -39.23 -17.66
N ARG A 114 -1.78 -39.76 -18.88
CA ARG A 114 -2.20 -41.12 -19.23
C ARG A 114 -1.15 -42.12 -18.74
N PRO A 115 -1.55 -43.32 -18.28
CA PRO A 115 -0.61 -44.39 -17.96
C PRO A 115 0.38 -44.64 -19.11
N GLY A 116 1.66 -44.79 -18.79
CA GLY A 116 2.71 -45.03 -19.78
C GLY A 116 3.24 -43.79 -20.52
N GLN A 117 2.69 -42.58 -20.30
CA GLN A 117 3.18 -41.33 -20.90
C GLN A 117 3.83 -40.42 -19.87
N ILE A 118 4.87 -39.67 -20.26
CA ILE A 118 5.53 -38.69 -19.40
C ILE A 118 5.93 -37.44 -20.18
N ALA A 119 5.89 -36.28 -19.52
CA ALA A 119 6.49 -35.06 -20.05
C ALA A 119 7.66 -34.60 -19.20
N ARG A 120 8.66 -34.00 -19.84
CA ARG A 120 9.86 -33.46 -19.18
C ARG A 120 9.55 -32.15 -18.45
N THR A 121 8.96 -32.25 -17.27
CA THR A 121 8.60 -31.11 -16.40
C THR A 121 8.88 -31.43 -14.94
N LYS A 122 9.04 -30.39 -14.10
CA LYS A 122 9.18 -30.52 -12.63
C LYS A 122 8.01 -31.21 -11.92
N LYS A 123 6.86 -31.34 -12.58
CA LYS A 123 5.69 -32.07 -12.06
C LYS A 123 5.72 -33.57 -12.36
N CYS A 124 6.63 -34.00 -13.22
CA CYS A 124 6.72 -35.39 -13.66
C CYS A 124 8.01 -36.06 -13.22
N PHE A 125 9.03 -35.28 -12.86
CA PHE A 125 10.32 -35.77 -12.38
C PHE A 125 10.63 -35.22 -10.99
N ALA A 126 11.18 -36.07 -10.13
CA ALA A 126 11.71 -35.68 -8.83
C ALA A 126 13.06 -36.36 -8.59
N TYR A 127 13.87 -35.78 -7.70
CA TYR A 127 15.05 -36.47 -7.22
C TYR A 127 14.65 -37.65 -6.32
N PRO A 128 15.31 -38.81 -6.43
CA PRO A 128 15.19 -39.91 -5.47
C PRO A 128 15.82 -39.54 -4.10
N ASP A 129 15.85 -40.48 -3.15
CA ASP A 129 16.44 -40.22 -1.83
C ASP A 129 17.94 -39.91 -1.93
N THR A 130 18.72 -40.86 -2.48
CA THR A 130 20.11 -40.64 -2.90
C THR A 130 20.12 -40.09 -4.33
N LYS A 131 20.63 -38.88 -4.47
CA LYS A 131 20.49 -38.02 -5.65
C LYS A 131 21.80 -37.94 -6.40
N LEU A 132 21.75 -38.05 -7.72
CA LEU A 132 22.85 -37.63 -8.59
C LEU A 132 22.77 -36.13 -8.78
N LEU A 133 23.82 -35.41 -8.40
CA LEU A 133 24.00 -33.99 -8.67
C LEU A 133 25.24 -33.79 -9.53
N MET A 134 25.29 -32.65 -10.23
CA MET A 134 26.35 -32.33 -11.17
C MET A 134 26.84 -30.90 -10.96
N LEU A 135 28.16 -30.74 -10.97
CA LEU A 135 28.83 -29.45 -11.12
C LEU A 135 29.28 -29.36 -12.58
N ASP A 136 28.66 -28.45 -13.33
CA ASP A 136 28.95 -28.23 -14.75
C ASP A 136 29.80 -26.99 -14.92
N VAL A 137 30.99 -27.16 -15.52
CA VAL A 137 31.92 -26.07 -15.79
C VAL A 137 32.10 -25.94 -17.30
N ASP A 138 31.61 -24.82 -17.83
CA ASP A 138 31.89 -24.37 -19.19
C ASP A 138 32.83 -23.14 -19.13
N PRO A 139 34.00 -23.16 -19.80
CA PRO A 139 34.90 -22.01 -19.82
C PRO A 139 34.23 -20.76 -20.41
N ASP A 140 34.29 -19.64 -19.69
CA ASP A 140 33.74 -18.35 -20.14
C ASP A 140 34.85 -17.29 -20.16
N PRO A 141 35.14 -16.66 -21.31
CA PRO A 141 36.16 -15.61 -21.41
C PRO A 141 35.88 -14.38 -20.52
N ALA A 142 34.62 -14.16 -20.11
CA ALA A 142 34.24 -13.06 -19.22
C ALA A 142 34.40 -13.40 -17.72
N ALA A 143 34.82 -14.64 -17.38
CA ALA A 143 35.05 -15.03 -16.01
C ALA A 143 36.24 -14.24 -15.41
N PRO A 144 36.08 -13.61 -14.22
CA PRO A 144 37.13 -12.79 -13.60
C PRO A 144 38.15 -13.60 -12.79
N TYR A 145 38.05 -14.93 -12.82
CA TYR A 145 38.90 -15.86 -12.09
C TYR A 145 39.65 -16.78 -13.05
N GLU A 146 40.75 -17.37 -12.56
CA GLU A 146 41.53 -18.34 -13.33
C GLU A 146 40.67 -19.53 -13.76
N ALA A 147 40.87 -19.97 -15.01
CA ALA A 147 40.15 -21.09 -15.57
C ALA A 147 40.43 -22.38 -14.77
N VAL A 148 39.37 -23.15 -14.51
CA VAL A 148 39.48 -24.45 -13.84
C VAL A 148 40.23 -25.41 -14.74
N SER A 149 41.34 -25.94 -14.23
CA SER A 149 42.28 -26.75 -15.01
C SER A 149 42.00 -28.25 -14.93
N THR A 150 41.52 -28.73 -13.78
CA THR A 150 41.24 -30.15 -13.53
C THR A 150 39.98 -30.33 -12.66
N PRO A 151 39.34 -31.52 -12.68
CA PRO A 151 38.23 -31.81 -11.76
C PRO A 151 38.61 -31.68 -10.28
N GLN A 152 39.85 -32.03 -9.91
CA GLN A 152 40.32 -31.88 -8.53
C GLN A 152 40.42 -30.40 -8.13
N ASP A 153 40.94 -29.54 -9.01
CA ASP A 153 40.99 -28.07 -8.81
C ASP A 153 39.58 -27.49 -8.60
N LEU A 154 38.57 -27.97 -9.35
CA LEU A 154 37.17 -27.58 -9.09
C LEU A 154 36.74 -27.99 -7.68
N ILE A 155 36.94 -29.24 -7.30
CA ILE A 155 36.52 -29.78 -6.00
C ILE A 155 37.23 -29.06 -4.85
N ASP A 156 38.51 -28.74 -4.99
CA ASP A 156 39.27 -27.98 -3.99
C ASP A 156 38.69 -26.58 -3.81
N ARG A 157 38.38 -25.87 -4.91
CA ARG A 157 37.74 -24.55 -4.87
C ARG A 157 36.34 -24.60 -4.26
N ILE A 158 35.54 -25.60 -4.62
CA ILE A 158 34.19 -25.78 -4.06
C ILE A 158 34.26 -26.10 -2.57
N THR A 159 35.17 -26.98 -2.15
CA THR A 159 35.37 -27.36 -0.74
C THR A 159 35.91 -26.21 0.10
N ALA A 160 36.75 -25.32 -0.49
CA ALA A 160 37.20 -24.11 0.19
C ALA A 160 36.03 -23.19 0.59
N VAL A 161 34.93 -23.19 -0.19
CA VAL A 161 33.73 -22.40 0.13
C VAL A 161 32.65 -23.19 0.86
N VAL A 162 32.62 -24.51 0.69
CA VAL A 162 31.71 -25.42 1.39
C VAL A 162 32.53 -26.53 2.04
N PRO A 163 33.18 -26.26 3.20
CA PRO A 163 34.07 -27.22 3.86
C PRO A 163 33.41 -28.54 4.20
N GLU A 164 32.08 -28.54 4.34
CA GLU A 164 31.27 -29.73 4.61
C GLU A 164 31.33 -30.77 3.47
N LEU A 165 31.78 -30.37 2.27
CA LEU A 165 32.03 -31.27 1.13
C LEU A 165 33.40 -31.96 1.20
N ALA A 166 34.19 -31.77 2.26
CA ALA A 166 35.46 -32.47 2.42
C ALA A 166 35.27 -34.00 2.40
N GLY A 167 36.07 -34.69 1.59
CA GLY A 167 35.98 -36.14 1.38
C GLY A 167 34.85 -36.60 0.45
N LEU A 168 34.29 -35.69 -0.36
CA LEU A 168 33.29 -36.00 -1.37
C LEU A 168 33.82 -37.01 -2.39
N GLY A 169 33.07 -38.09 -2.63
CA GLY A 169 33.31 -38.97 -3.77
C GLY A 169 32.70 -38.37 -5.03
N TRP A 170 33.44 -38.38 -6.14
CA TRP A 170 33.01 -37.73 -7.38
C TRP A 170 33.48 -38.49 -8.63
N LEU A 171 32.75 -38.29 -9.73
CA LEU A 171 33.07 -38.82 -11.05
C LEU A 171 33.09 -37.67 -12.06
N ALA A 172 34.17 -37.52 -12.83
CA ALA A 172 34.31 -36.44 -13.80
C ALA A 172 34.41 -36.95 -15.24
N THR A 173 33.80 -36.23 -16.17
CA THR A 173 33.95 -36.45 -17.63
C THR A 173 34.05 -35.12 -18.36
N CYS A 174 34.60 -35.14 -19.59
CA CYS A 174 34.73 -33.93 -20.42
C CYS A 174 33.42 -33.57 -21.14
N SER A 175 33.25 -32.28 -21.43
CA SER A 175 32.10 -31.78 -22.18
C SER A 175 32.04 -32.36 -23.60
N THR A 176 30.83 -32.65 -24.06
CA THR A 176 30.55 -33.24 -25.38
C THR A 176 31.10 -32.46 -26.58
N SER A 177 31.38 -31.16 -26.42
CA SER A 177 31.90 -30.29 -27.50
C SER A 177 33.43 -30.19 -27.57
N SER A 178 34.16 -30.95 -26.77
CA SER A 178 35.64 -30.90 -26.71
C SER A 178 36.29 -32.24 -27.09
N ALA A 179 37.60 -32.36 -26.87
CA ALA A 179 38.39 -33.55 -27.11
C ALA A 179 38.39 -34.01 -28.59
N ILE A 180 38.79 -33.13 -29.50
CA ILE A 180 38.80 -33.35 -30.96
C ILE A 180 40.23 -33.38 -31.48
N ARG A 181 40.58 -34.44 -32.22
CA ARG A 181 41.89 -34.63 -32.84
C ARG A 181 41.83 -34.69 -34.36
N SER A 182 42.89 -34.18 -34.99
CA SER A 182 43.11 -34.33 -36.43
C SER A 182 43.35 -35.79 -36.78
N LYS A 183 42.67 -36.31 -37.83
CA LYS A 183 42.97 -37.64 -38.38
C LYS A 183 44.34 -37.69 -39.07
N ALA A 184 44.81 -36.56 -39.59
CA ALA A 184 46.06 -36.48 -40.35
C ALA A 184 47.30 -36.39 -39.46
N THR A 185 47.24 -35.59 -38.38
CA THR A 185 48.40 -35.30 -37.53
C THR A 185 48.31 -35.91 -36.14
N GLY A 186 47.11 -36.32 -35.70
CA GLY A 186 46.88 -36.78 -34.32
C GLY A 186 46.87 -35.67 -33.27
N GLU A 187 47.13 -34.41 -33.65
CA GLU A 187 47.16 -33.26 -32.74
C GLU A 187 45.76 -32.82 -32.31
N TRP A 188 45.69 -32.17 -31.13
CA TRP A 188 44.46 -31.57 -30.62
C TRP A 188 44.04 -30.35 -31.44
N LEU A 189 42.89 -30.44 -32.12
CA LEU A 189 42.21 -29.29 -32.71
C LEU A 189 41.36 -28.56 -31.67
N LYS A 190 40.77 -29.33 -30.74
CA LYS A 190 40.17 -28.83 -29.50
C LYS A 190 40.55 -29.77 -28.37
N PRO A 191 41.46 -29.38 -27.45
CA PRO A 191 41.78 -30.23 -26.31
C PRO A 191 40.54 -30.48 -25.44
N PRO A 192 40.54 -31.50 -24.58
CA PRO A 192 39.50 -31.69 -23.57
C PRO A 192 39.31 -30.40 -22.77
N SER A 193 38.09 -29.88 -22.78
CA SER A 193 37.71 -28.63 -22.12
C SER A 193 36.25 -28.68 -21.70
N GLY A 194 35.93 -27.94 -20.64
CA GLY A 194 34.68 -28.10 -19.90
C GLY A 194 34.56 -29.48 -19.22
N MET A 195 33.83 -29.54 -18.11
CA MET A 195 33.71 -30.78 -17.34
C MET A 195 32.37 -30.88 -16.64
N HIS A 196 31.84 -32.10 -16.60
CA HIS A 196 30.76 -32.48 -15.71
C HIS A 196 31.36 -33.27 -14.54
N VAL A 197 31.18 -32.79 -13.32
CA VAL A 197 31.62 -33.49 -12.10
C VAL A 197 30.38 -33.92 -11.32
N TYR A 198 30.14 -35.21 -11.32
CA TYR A 198 29.01 -35.86 -10.67
C TYR A 198 29.34 -36.24 -9.23
N PHE A 199 28.37 -36.11 -8.34
CA PHE A 199 28.48 -36.57 -6.96
C PHE A 199 27.13 -37.03 -6.42
N LEU A 200 27.16 -37.87 -5.39
CA LEU A 200 25.96 -38.40 -4.74
C LEU A 200 25.65 -37.62 -3.47
N ALA A 201 24.38 -37.28 -3.28
CA ALA A 201 23.93 -36.48 -2.15
C ALA A 201 22.55 -36.90 -1.62
N ARG A 202 22.28 -36.62 -0.34
CA ARG A 202 20.97 -36.72 0.32
C ARG A 202 20.57 -35.37 0.91
N GLY A 203 19.27 -35.20 1.22
CA GLY A 203 18.74 -33.93 1.74
C GLY A 203 18.25 -32.91 0.69
N ASP A 204 18.12 -31.65 1.11
CA ASP A 204 17.47 -30.55 0.37
C ASP A 204 18.41 -29.85 -0.64
N VAL A 205 18.25 -30.22 -1.91
CA VAL A 205 18.96 -29.61 -3.06
C VAL A 205 18.66 -28.12 -3.21
N ALA A 206 17.42 -27.68 -2.97
CA ALA A 206 17.03 -26.29 -3.17
C ALA A 206 17.68 -25.37 -2.12
N GLN A 207 17.82 -25.84 -0.89
CA GLN A 207 18.57 -25.13 0.14
C GLN A 207 20.08 -25.14 -0.17
N PHE A 208 20.64 -26.26 -0.61
CA PHE A 208 22.04 -26.35 -1.02
C PHE A 208 22.40 -25.36 -2.12
N VAL A 209 21.60 -25.28 -3.20
CA VAL A 209 21.82 -24.35 -4.31
C VAL A 209 21.87 -22.90 -3.82
N LYS A 210 20.94 -22.51 -2.94
CA LYS A 210 20.94 -21.15 -2.35
C LYS A 210 22.22 -20.89 -1.55
N THR A 211 22.68 -21.87 -0.78
CA THR A 211 23.91 -21.75 0.02
C THR A 211 25.14 -21.64 -0.89
N LEU A 212 25.26 -22.54 -1.87
CA LEU A 212 26.37 -22.59 -2.81
C LEU A 212 26.47 -21.29 -3.62
N THR A 213 25.36 -20.76 -4.16
CA THR A 213 25.36 -19.48 -4.88
C THR A 213 25.92 -18.34 -4.04
N VAL A 214 25.42 -18.18 -2.81
CA VAL A 214 25.85 -17.09 -1.91
C VAL A 214 27.35 -17.21 -1.63
N ARG A 215 27.79 -18.40 -1.24
CA ARG A 215 29.17 -18.65 -0.86
C ARG A 215 30.13 -18.47 -2.04
N LEU A 216 29.83 -19.03 -3.22
CA LEU A 216 30.65 -18.85 -4.43
C LEU A 216 30.87 -17.37 -4.78
N TRP A 217 29.81 -16.57 -4.75
CA TRP A 217 29.90 -15.14 -4.99
C TRP A 217 30.69 -14.41 -3.90
N SER A 218 30.47 -14.73 -2.62
CA SER A 218 31.26 -14.18 -1.51
C SER A 218 32.75 -14.47 -1.64
N ALA A 219 33.11 -15.62 -2.21
CA ALA A 219 34.50 -16.00 -2.51
C ALA A 219 35.07 -15.40 -3.80
N GLY A 220 34.30 -14.60 -4.55
CA GLY A 220 34.74 -14.02 -5.82
C GLY A 220 34.68 -14.98 -7.01
N LEU A 221 34.01 -16.12 -6.88
CA LEU A 221 33.79 -17.12 -7.94
C LEU A 221 32.46 -16.90 -8.69
N GLY A 222 31.85 -15.71 -8.52
CA GLY A 222 30.63 -15.26 -9.19
C GLY A 222 30.89 -14.03 -10.06
N PHE A 223 30.16 -13.89 -11.17
CA PHE A 223 30.32 -12.77 -12.09
C PHE A 223 29.02 -12.46 -12.85
N CYS A 224 28.95 -11.29 -13.48
CA CYS A 224 27.86 -10.91 -14.37
C CYS A 224 28.36 -10.81 -15.80
N LYS A 225 27.51 -11.12 -16.78
CA LYS A 225 27.75 -10.79 -18.19
C LYS A 225 26.48 -10.32 -18.88
N LEU A 226 26.61 -9.63 -20.02
CA LEU A 226 25.45 -9.23 -20.82
C LEU A 226 24.94 -10.39 -21.69
N ALA A 227 23.62 -10.51 -21.79
CA ALA A 227 22.96 -11.31 -22.82
C ALA A 227 23.13 -10.65 -24.20
N THR A 228 22.73 -11.36 -25.26
CA THR A 228 22.70 -10.80 -26.62
C THR A 228 21.74 -9.60 -26.64
N PRO A 229 22.18 -8.40 -27.07
CA PRO A 229 21.31 -7.23 -27.08
C PRO A 229 20.13 -7.35 -28.05
N ASN A 230 18.99 -6.74 -27.69
CA ASN A 230 17.86 -6.58 -28.60
C ASN A 230 18.29 -5.87 -29.88
N GLN A 231 18.04 -6.48 -31.04
CA GLN A 231 18.38 -5.85 -32.32
C GLN A 231 17.65 -4.52 -32.57
N LYS A 232 16.49 -4.28 -31.94
CA LYS A 232 15.71 -3.04 -32.08
C LYS A 232 15.93 -2.03 -30.98
N THR A 233 16.03 -2.47 -29.73
CA THR A 233 16.11 -1.55 -28.58
C THR A 233 17.51 -1.37 -28.02
N GLY A 234 18.47 -2.24 -28.38
CA GLY A 234 19.82 -2.27 -27.82
C GLY A 234 19.89 -2.80 -26.38
N VAL A 235 18.75 -3.14 -25.77
CA VAL A 235 18.69 -3.58 -24.38
C VAL A 235 19.24 -5.00 -24.27
N ALA A 236 20.13 -5.22 -23.30
CA ALA A 236 20.61 -6.54 -22.92
C ALA A 236 20.29 -6.83 -21.44
N ALA A 237 19.86 -8.06 -21.16
CA ALA A 237 19.71 -8.56 -19.79
C ALA A 237 21.08 -8.78 -19.16
N VAL A 238 21.17 -8.61 -17.83
CA VAL A 238 22.38 -8.92 -17.06
C VAL A 238 22.24 -10.33 -16.48
N LEU A 239 23.14 -11.23 -16.87
CA LEU A 239 23.13 -12.64 -16.50
C LEU A 239 24.09 -12.86 -15.33
N GLU A 240 23.56 -13.32 -14.21
CA GLU A 240 24.36 -13.77 -13.06
C GLU A 240 24.93 -15.17 -13.34
N ARG A 241 26.23 -15.32 -13.16
CA ARG A 241 27.00 -16.55 -13.42
C ARG A 241 27.90 -16.87 -12.22
N ALA A 242 28.35 -18.11 -12.16
CA ALA A 242 29.32 -18.60 -11.19
C ALA A 242 30.28 -19.58 -11.88
N ILE A 243 31.29 -20.04 -11.14
CA ILE A 243 32.26 -21.05 -11.60
C ILE A 243 31.61 -22.36 -12.07
N VAL A 244 30.38 -22.64 -11.62
CA VAL A 244 29.55 -23.76 -12.09
C VAL A 244 28.18 -23.25 -12.55
N ASP A 245 27.59 -23.90 -13.54
CA ASP A 245 26.22 -23.58 -13.96
C ASP A 245 25.20 -24.02 -12.91
N MET A 246 24.65 -23.05 -12.18
CA MET A 246 23.65 -23.30 -11.14
C MET A 246 22.31 -23.82 -11.68
N THR A 247 22.07 -23.77 -13.01
CA THR A 247 20.79 -24.21 -13.60
C THR A 247 20.69 -25.74 -13.79
N VAL A 248 21.77 -26.47 -13.54
CA VAL A 248 21.82 -27.93 -13.67
C VAL A 248 21.14 -28.66 -12.52
N PHE A 249 20.97 -28.00 -11.37
CA PHE A 249 20.31 -28.56 -10.17
C PHE A 249 18.77 -28.62 -10.33
N SER A 250 18.28 -29.39 -11.30
CA SER A 250 16.86 -29.62 -11.53
C SER A 250 16.60 -31.06 -11.98
N PRO A 251 15.61 -31.77 -11.40
CA PRO A 251 15.44 -33.22 -11.62
C PRO A 251 15.02 -33.59 -13.05
N GLU A 252 14.49 -32.67 -13.84
CA GLU A 252 14.01 -32.88 -15.22
C GLU A 252 15.00 -32.39 -16.30
N ARG A 253 16.17 -31.88 -15.90
CA ARG A 253 17.18 -31.37 -16.85
C ARG A 253 17.80 -32.54 -17.62
N LEU A 254 18.02 -32.30 -18.91
CA LEU A 254 18.77 -33.21 -19.78
C LEU A 254 20.27 -32.97 -19.59
N ASP A 255 21.00 -34.04 -19.37
CA ASP A 255 22.44 -34.10 -19.37
C ASP A 255 22.91 -34.83 -20.64
N TYR A 256 23.50 -34.04 -21.54
CA TYR A 256 23.94 -34.49 -22.87
C TYR A 256 25.36 -35.00 -22.82
N VAL A 257 25.56 -36.16 -22.20
CA VAL A 257 26.90 -36.71 -21.90
C VAL A 257 27.49 -37.57 -23.02
N ALA A 258 26.71 -37.96 -24.03
CA ALA A 258 27.15 -38.77 -25.17
C ALA A 258 28.24 -38.07 -26.01
N GLY A 259 29.01 -38.83 -26.80
CA GLY A 259 29.94 -38.23 -27.77
C GLY A 259 29.23 -37.38 -28.83
N ALA A 260 29.93 -36.39 -29.39
CA ALA A 260 29.38 -35.53 -30.43
C ALA A 260 29.13 -36.28 -31.74
N GLU A 261 28.07 -35.91 -32.44
CA GLU A 261 27.85 -36.35 -33.80
C GLU A 261 28.83 -35.64 -34.74
N ILE A 262 29.74 -36.42 -35.35
CA ILE A 262 30.72 -35.94 -36.32
C ILE A 262 30.43 -36.61 -37.67
N PRO A 263 30.27 -35.86 -38.77
CA PRO A 263 30.11 -36.43 -40.10
C PRO A 263 31.27 -37.36 -40.47
N SER A 264 30.99 -38.52 -41.08
CA SER A 264 31.99 -39.54 -41.42
C SER A 264 33.16 -39.00 -42.25
N GLY A 265 32.88 -38.05 -43.15
CA GLY A 265 33.87 -37.37 -44.01
C GLY A 265 34.68 -36.27 -43.33
N ALA A 266 34.48 -35.97 -42.04
CA ALA A 266 35.26 -34.94 -41.35
C ALA A 266 36.75 -35.34 -41.22
N PRO A 267 37.69 -34.39 -41.34
CA PRO A 267 39.13 -34.64 -41.22
C PRO A 267 39.60 -34.82 -39.76
N PHE A 268 38.67 -34.94 -38.82
CA PHE A 268 38.93 -35.08 -37.39
C PHE A 268 37.98 -36.11 -36.76
N PHE A 269 38.31 -36.56 -35.55
CA PHE A 269 37.50 -37.46 -34.74
C PHE A 269 37.51 -37.00 -33.28
N GLN A 270 36.56 -37.50 -32.49
CA GLN A 270 36.52 -37.23 -31.06
C GLN A 270 37.28 -38.32 -30.31
N ASP A 271 38.24 -37.91 -29.49
CA ASP A 271 39.10 -38.77 -28.68
C ASP A 271 38.87 -38.44 -27.20
N ARG A 272 37.76 -38.96 -26.64
CA ARG A 272 37.33 -38.62 -25.28
C ARG A 272 38.12 -39.44 -24.26
N PRO A 273 38.71 -38.81 -23.24
CA PRO A 273 39.35 -39.54 -22.14
C PRO A 273 38.31 -40.34 -21.34
N GLU A 274 38.76 -41.41 -20.67
CA GLU A 274 37.93 -42.16 -19.75
C GLU A 274 37.46 -41.29 -18.56
N PRO A 275 36.24 -41.48 -18.04
CA PRO A 275 35.79 -40.75 -16.87
C PRO A 275 36.65 -41.06 -15.63
N ILE A 276 37.00 -40.01 -14.89
CA ILE A 276 37.86 -40.10 -13.70
C ILE A 276 36.98 -40.29 -12.48
N LEU A 277 37.12 -41.43 -11.79
CA LEU A 277 36.43 -41.73 -10.55
C LEU A 277 37.36 -41.50 -9.36
N GLN A 278 36.94 -40.65 -8.43
CA GLN A 278 37.60 -40.45 -7.14
C GLN A 278 36.74 -41.06 -6.01
N PRO A 279 37.27 -42.05 -5.28
CA PRO A 279 36.68 -42.58 -4.05
C PRO A 279 36.30 -41.51 -3.04
N GLY A 280 35.19 -41.73 -2.32
CA GLY A 280 34.77 -40.84 -1.23
C GLY A 280 33.34 -41.08 -0.77
N ALA A 281 32.81 -40.14 0.02
CA ALA A 281 31.52 -40.28 0.67
C ALA A 281 30.34 -39.68 -0.14
N VAL A 282 29.15 -40.25 0.05
CA VAL A 282 27.87 -39.57 -0.21
C VAL A 282 27.70 -38.41 0.77
N VAL A 283 27.25 -37.25 0.29
CA VAL A 283 27.14 -36.04 1.13
C VAL A 283 25.72 -35.78 1.65
N GLU A 284 25.61 -35.37 2.91
CA GLU A 284 24.37 -34.94 3.54
C GLU A 284 24.20 -33.41 3.39
N LEU A 285 23.37 -32.97 2.44
CA LEU A 285 23.20 -31.54 2.14
C LEU A 285 22.60 -30.76 3.30
N ASP A 286 21.76 -31.41 4.11
CA ASP A 286 21.09 -30.78 5.24
C ASP A 286 22.07 -30.45 6.39
N SER A 287 23.27 -31.04 6.38
CA SER A 287 24.35 -30.69 7.32
C SER A 287 25.03 -29.37 6.98
N ILE A 288 24.84 -28.84 5.76
CA ILE A 288 25.47 -27.61 5.30
C ILE A 288 24.74 -26.41 5.92
N PRO A 289 25.40 -25.57 6.74
CA PRO A 289 24.78 -24.43 7.37
C PRO A 289 24.20 -23.44 6.35
N LYS A 290 23.02 -22.90 6.65
CA LYS A 290 22.40 -21.84 5.83
C LYS A 290 23.28 -20.58 5.87
N PRO A 291 23.32 -19.77 4.79
CA PRO A 291 24.11 -18.55 4.77
C PRO A 291 23.70 -17.58 5.87
N THR A 292 24.71 -17.10 6.59
CA THR A 292 24.61 -16.06 7.61
C THR A 292 24.14 -14.73 7.00
N PRO A 293 23.60 -13.81 7.80
CA PRO A 293 23.27 -12.46 7.33
C PRO A 293 24.47 -11.70 6.75
N ALA A 294 25.69 -11.97 7.22
CA ALA A 294 26.91 -11.36 6.71
C ALA A 294 27.25 -11.86 5.30
N GLU A 295 27.25 -13.17 5.07
CA GLU A 295 27.46 -13.76 3.73
C GLU A 295 26.40 -13.25 2.73
N ARG A 296 25.14 -13.12 3.15
CA ARG A 296 24.07 -12.56 2.31
C ARG A 296 24.30 -11.10 1.94
N ARG A 297 24.80 -10.28 2.88
CA ARG A 297 25.15 -8.88 2.60
C ARG A 297 26.32 -8.79 1.62
N GLU A 298 27.36 -9.59 1.83
CA GLU A 298 28.52 -9.66 0.93
C GLU A 298 28.10 -10.09 -0.49
N TYR A 299 27.28 -11.14 -0.60
CA TYR A 299 26.68 -11.58 -1.85
C TYR A 299 25.96 -10.44 -2.58
N CYS A 300 25.03 -9.77 -1.90
CA CYS A 300 24.28 -8.65 -2.49
C CYS A 300 25.19 -7.51 -2.94
N GLN A 301 26.23 -7.19 -2.16
CA GLN A 301 27.19 -6.15 -2.49
C GLN A 301 28.00 -6.51 -3.75
N ARG A 302 28.54 -7.73 -3.84
CA ARG A 302 29.31 -8.18 -5.00
C ARG A 302 28.48 -8.26 -6.27
N VAL A 303 27.25 -8.76 -6.19
CA VAL A 303 26.31 -8.76 -7.32
C VAL A 303 26.02 -7.32 -7.78
N ALA A 304 25.79 -6.38 -6.85
CA ALA A 304 25.56 -4.98 -7.19
C ALA A 304 26.77 -4.33 -7.88
N VAL A 305 27.99 -4.60 -7.40
CA VAL A 305 29.22 -4.12 -8.02
C VAL A 305 29.38 -4.69 -9.43
N ALA A 306 29.21 -6.00 -9.60
CA ALA A 306 29.31 -6.66 -10.91
C ALA A 306 28.26 -6.13 -11.91
N LYS A 307 27.01 -5.90 -11.47
CA LYS A 307 25.98 -5.28 -12.31
C LYS A 307 26.35 -3.85 -12.70
N ARG A 308 26.88 -3.06 -11.76
CA ARG A 308 27.30 -1.67 -12.01
C ARG A 308 28.47 -1.58 -12.99
N ALA A 309 29.38 -2.55 -12.97
CA ALA A 309 30.52 -2.60 -13.90
C ALA A 309 30.07 -2.74 -15.37
N LEU A 310 28.95 -3.42 -15.63
CA LEU A 310 28.39 -3.59 -16.98
C LEU A 310 27.52 -2.41 -17.44
N GLN A 311 27.18 -1.48 -16.53
CA GLN A 311 26.29 -0.37 -16.83
C GLN A 311 26.78 0.53 -17.99
N PRO A 312 28.07 0.93 -18.07
CA PRO A 312 28.55 1.77 -19.17
C PRO A 312 28.41 1.10 -20.55
N GLU A 313 28.67 -0.21 -20.62
CA GLU A 313 28.53 -0.99 -21.85
C GLU A 313 27.05 -1.07 -22.28
N ARG A 314 26.13 -1.33 -21.33
CA ARG A 314 24.68 -1.31 -21.60
C ARG A 314 24.21 0.05 -22.13
N GLU A 315 24.66 1.13 -21.48
CA GLU A 315 24.32 2.50 -21.88
C GLU A 315 24.85 2.82 -23.27
N HIS A 316 26.07 2.38 -23.59
CA HIS A 316 26.68 2.57 -24.90
C HIS A 316 25.89 1.87 -26.01
N ILE A 317 25.54 0.59 -25.84
CA ILE A 317 24.78 -0.19 -26.83
C ILE A 317 23.40 0.45 -27.10
N ILE A 318 22.71 0.88 -26.05
CA ILE A 318 21.40 1.54 -26.18
C ILE A 318 21.55 2.93 -26.81
N ALA A 319 22.58 3.68 -26.45
CA ALA A 319 22.83 5.00 -27.02
C ALA A 319 23.07 4.93 -28.54
N GLU A 320 23.86 3.97 -29.01
CA GLU A 320 24.05 3.71 -30.44
C GLU A 320 22.72 3.39 -31.12
N ARG A 321 21.88 2.57 -30.48
CA ARG A 321 20.58 2.23 -31.05
C ARG A 321 19.62 3.42 -31.10
N VAL A 322 19.61 4.26 -30.08
CA VAL A 322 18.78 5.48 -30.03
C VAL A 322 19.26 6.49 -31.08
N ARG A 323 20.56 6.61 -31.34
CA ARG A 323 21.11 7.48 -32.42
C ARG A 323 20.61 7.04 -33.80
N ILE A 324 20.57 5.73 -34.04
CA ILE A 324 20.01 5.17 -35.29
C ILE A 324 18.49 5.45 -35.38
N GLU A 325 17.76 5.27 -34.28
CA GLU A 325 16.31 5.50 -34.21
C GLU A 325 15.94 6.99 -34.35
N LYS A 326 16.78 7.88 -33.81
CA LYS A 326 16.56 9.33 -33.72
C LYS A 326 17.82 10.12 -34.09
N PRO A 327 18.12 10.26 -35.40
CA PRO A 327 19.35 10.91 -35.86
C PRO A 327 19.47 12.39 -35.44
N ALA A 328 18.33 13.07 -35.23
CA ALA A 328 18.26 14.49 -34.88
C ALA A 328 18.19 14.76 -33.35
N ALA A 329 18.25 13.73 -32.50
CA ALA A 329 18.16 13.90 -31.05
C ALA A 329 19.47 14.45 -30.47
N ASP A 330 19.37 15.43 -29.56
CA ASP A 330 20.53 15.95 -28.83
C ASP A 330 21.04 14.97 -27.76
N THR A 331 22.23 15.25 -27.22
CA THR A 331 22.88 14.40 -26.21
C THR A 331 22.03 14.24 -24.94
N ALA A 332 21.29 15.27 -24.52
CA ALA A 332 20.43 15.22 -23.33
C ALA A 332 19.23 14.29 -23.54
N THR A 333 18.60 14.37 -24.73
CA THR A 333 17.48 13.53 -25.14
C THR A 333 17.92 12.07 -25.28
N ILE A 334 19.10 11.81 -25.86
CA ILE A 334 19.68 10.46 -25.93
C ILE A 334 19.90 9.91 -24.52
N LYS A 335 20.55 10.65 -23.62
CA LYS A 335 20.76 10.23 -22.22
C LYS A 335 19.45 9.93 -21.50
N ARG A 336 18.42 10.76 -21.70
CA ARG A 336 17.07 10.52 -21.14
C ARG A 336 16.47 9.22 -21.67
N HIS A 337 16.54 8.98 -22.97
CA HIS A 337 16.03 7.74 -23.57
C HIS A 337 16.80 6.49 -23.11
N VAL A 338 18.12 6.57 -22.97
CA VAL A 338 18.95 5.48 -22.44
C VAL A 338 18.53 5.15 -21.00
N LYS A 339 18.47 6.17 -20.12
CA LYS A 339 18.06 5.98 -18.72
C LYS A 339 16.65 5.38 -18.63
N GLN A 340 15.72 5.87 -19.45
CA GLN A 340 14.35 5.38 -19.50
C GLN A 340 14.28 3.91 -19.95
N LYS A 341 14.91 3.54 -21.07
CA LYS A 341 14.88 2.16 -21.60
C LYS A 341 15.52 1.17 -20.63
N LEU A 342 16.59 1.56 -19.93
CA LEU A 342 17.23 0.73 -18.91
C LEU A 342 16.34 0.52 -17.69
N ALA A 343 15.78 1.59 -17.14
CA ALA A 343 14.88 1.51 -15.98
C ALA A 343 13.67 0.61 -16.28
N GLN A 344 13.10 0.72 -17.49
CA GLN A 344 11.98 -0.11 -17.94
C GLN A 344 12.36 -1.57 -18.09
N ALA A 345 13.50 -1.85 -18.72
CA ALA A 345 14.01 -3.20 -18.89
C ALA A 345 14.24 -3.89 -17.54
N ASP A 346 14.86 -3.17 -16.59
CA ASP A 346 15.17 -3.69 -15.26
C ASP A 346 13.89 -3.87 -14.40
N ALA A 347 12.85 -3.07 -14.64
CA ALA A 347 11.53 -3.22 -14.03
C ALA A 347 10.67 -4.34 -14.67
N GLY A 348 11.10 -4.90 -15.81
CA GLY A 348 10.27 -5.83 -16.58
C GLY A 348 9.04 -5.15 -17.18
N GLU A 349 9.16 -3.89 -17.58
CA GLU A 349 8.07 -3.13 -18.20
C GLU A 349 8.33 -2.92 -19.69
N LEU A 350 7.28 -3.12 -20.49
CA LEU A 350 7.31 -2.94 -21.93
C LEU A 350 6.27 -1.90 -22.33
N GLU A 351 6.67 -0.97 -23.18
CA GLU A 351 5.77 0.04 -23.73
C GLU A 351 4.65 -0.61 -24.59
N PRO A 352 3.47 0.01 -24.71
CA PRO A 352 2.39 -0.52 -25.54
C PRO A 352 2.79 -0.77 -27.00
N ASN A 353 3.67 0.07 -27.55
CA ASN A 353 4.19 -0.07 -28.90
C ASN A 353 5.39 -1.03 -29.01
N HIS A 354 5.80 -1.69 -27.92
CA HIS A 354 6.92 -2.63 -27.94
C HIS A 354 6.59 -3.81 -28.85
N LYS A 355 7.40 -3.99 -29.89
CA LYS A 355 7.14 -5.00 -30.92
C LYS A 355 7.57 -6.38 -30.43
N LEU A 356 6.61 -7.30 -30.40
CA LEU A 356 6.77 -8.69 -30.03
C LEU A 356 6.75 -9.56 -31.29
N TYR A 357 7.53 -10.63 -31.29
CA TYR A 357 7.59 -11.60 -32.38
C TYR A 357 7.03 -12.92 -31.89
N LEU A 358 5.94 -13.36 -32.47
CA LEU A 358 5.24 -14.58 -32.08
C LEU A 358 5.81 -15.76 -32.87
N LYS A 359 5.76 -16.96 -32.27
CA LYS A 359 6.23 -18.20 -32.90
C LYS A 359 5.43 -18.56 -34.15
N ASP A 360 4.20 -18.09 -34.26
CA ASP A 360 3.32 -18.27 -35.42
C ASP A 360 3.66 -17.34 -36.61
N GLY A 361 4.70 -16.51 -36.47
CA GLY A 361 5.18 -15.59 -37.52
C GLY A 361 4.60 -14.18 -37.43
N ARG A 362 3.61 -13.93 -36.56
CA ARG A 362 3.05 -12.58 -36.37
C ARG A 362 4.05 -11.68 -35.64
N ALA A 363 4.02 -10.38 -35.96
CA ALA A 363 4.80 -9.36 -35.27
C ALA A 363 3.90 -8.19 -34.86
N LEU A 364 3.45 -8.19 -33.60
CA LEU A 364 2.44 -7.26 -33.07
C LEU A 364 3.04 -6.36 -31.99
N ALA A 365 2.43 -5.21 -31.74
CA ALA A 365 2.76 -4.43 -30.55
C ALA A 365 2.15 -5.09 -29.31
N PHE A 366 2.75 -4.91 -28.14
CA PHE A 366 2.25 -5.51 -26.91
C PHE A 366 0.84 -5.02 -26.53
N GLY A 367 0.53 -3.76 -26.81
CA GLY A 367 -0.79 -3.18 -26.59
C GLY A 367 -1.89 -3.73 -27.50
N ASP A 368 -1.52 -4.35 -28.63
CA ASP A 368 -2.46 -4.86 -29.64
C ASP A 368 -2.85 -6.33 -29.40
N LEU A 369 -2.16 -7.03 -28.50
CA LEU A 369 -2.51 -8.41 -28.14
C LEU A 369 -3.80 -8.45 -27.33
N THR A 370 -4.63 -9.46 -27.55
CA THR A 370 -5.99 -9.57 -27.00
C THR A 370 -6.19 -10.86 -26.19
N ALA A 371 -7.40 -11.07 -25.65
CA ALA A 371 -7.79 -12.33 -25.02
C ALA A 371 -7.61 -13.55 -25.93
N ALA A 372 -7.74 -13.38 -27.23
CA ALA A 372 -7.58 -14.46 -28.22
C ALA A 372 -6.12 -14.93 -28.36
N ASP A 373 -5.16 -14.12 -27.92
CA ASP A 373 -3.73 -14.41 -28.03
C ASP A 373 -3.16 -15.10 -26.77
N ASP A 374 -3.99 -15.39 -25.75
CA ASP A 374 -3.55 -16.02 -24.51
C ASP A 374 -2.85 -17.37 -24.75
N GLY A 375 -1.69 -17.55 -24.12
CA GLY A 375 -0.88 -18.77 -24.24
C GLY A 375 -0.01 -18.86 -25.49
N VAL A 376 -0.06 -17.87 -26.40
CA VAL A 376 0.82 -17.85 -27.58
C VAL A 376 2.28 -17.79 -27.14
N THR A 377 3.11 -18.64 -27.76
CA THR A 377 4.56 -18.63 -27.59
C THR A 377 5.18 -17.53 -28.44
N LEU A 378 6.13 -16.79 -27.86
CA LEU A 378 6.86 -15.71 -28.51
C LEU A 378 8.35 -15.78 -28.19
N PHE A 379 9.12 -15.01 -28.94
CA PHE A 379 10.51 -14.72 -28.63
C PHE A 379 10.62 -13.89 -27.35
N ASP A 380 11.76 -13.96 -26.66
CA ASP A 380 12.00 -13.13 -25.49
C ASP A 380 11.83 -11.63 -25.85
N PRO A 381 11.07 -10.83 -25.07
CA PRO A 381 10.84 -9.44 -25.41
C PRO A 381 12.09 -8.55 -25.47
N LEU A 382 13.15 -8.90 -24.74
CA LEU A 382 14.41 -8.16 -24.73
C LEU A 382 15.45 -8.76 -25.67
N GLU A 383 15.51 -10.06 -25.92
CA GLU A 383 16.50 -10.61 -26.88
C GLU A 383 15.95 -10.73 -28.32
N GLY A 384 14.62 -10.72 -28.46
CA GLY A 384 13.95 -10.85 -29.75
C GLY A 384 14.28 -12.15 -30.47
N THR A 385 14.33 -12.11 -31.80
CA THR A 385 14.59 -13.28 -32.65
C THR A 385 16.01 -13.82 -32.58
N SER A 386 16.90 -13.17 -31.83
CA SER A 386 18.28 -13.63 -31.62
C SER A 386 18.39 -14.78 -30.61
N TYR A 387 17.32 -15.01 -29.84
CA TYR A 387 17.21 -16.09 -28.86
C TYR A 387 16.07 -17.06 -29.22
N GLN A 388 15.99 -18.20 -28.54
CA GLN A 388 14.93 -19.19 -28.79
C GLN A 388 13.55 -18.69 -28.31
N CYS A 389 12.46 -19.22 -28.89
CA CYS A 389 11.09 -18.93 -28.45
C CYS A 389 10.79 -19.56 -27.08
N THR A 390 11.17 -18.88 -26.01
CA THR A 390 11.02 -19.33 -24.61
C THR A 390 10.03 -18.49 -23.80
N ALA A 391 9.26 -17.60 -24.45
CA ALA A 391 8.32 -16.71 -23.78
C ALA A 391 6.85 -17.02 -24.12
N TYR A 392 5.93 -16.68 -23.21
CA TYR A 392 4.50 -16.95 -23.30
C TYR A 392 3.69 -15.71 -22.92
N PHE A 393 2.70 -15.35 -23.73
CA PHE A 393 1.79 -14.26 -23.44
C PHE A 393 0.59 -14.73 -22.59
N HIS A 394 0.14 -13.87 -21.68
CA HIS A 394 -1.02 -14.08 -20.84
C HIS A 394 -1.91 -12.83 -20.79
N TRP A 395 -3.20 -12.94 -21.10
CA TRP A 395 -4.15 -11.81 -21.16
C TRP A 395 -4.63 -11.32 -19.79
N ASN A 396 -4.76 -12.24 -18.81
CA ASN A 396 -5.03 -11.96 -17.40
C ASN A 396 -6.05 -10.82 -17.12
N LYS A 397 -7.31 -11.03 -17.51
CA LYS A 397 -8.44 -10.12 -17.22
C LYS A 397 -8.17 -8.66 -17.61
N GLY A 398 -7.51 -8.43 -18.75
CA GLY A 398 -7.15 -7.10 -19.23
C GLY A 398 -5.81 -6.57 -18.72
N TYR A 399 -5.05 -7.34 -17.93
CA TYR A 399 -3.69 -6.99 -17.49
C TYR A 399 -2.66 -7.92 -18.10
N PRO A 400 -2.39 -7.75 -19.41
CA PRO A 400 -1.55 -8.69 -20.11
C PRO A 400 -0.12 -8.66 -19.57
N PHE A 401 0.49 -9.83 -19.50
CA PHE A 401 1.89 -9.99 -19.15
C PHE A 401 2.51 -11.11 -19.98
N ILE A 402 3.83 -11.10 -20.07
CA ILE A 402 4.61 -12.14 -20.73
C ILE A 402 5.48 -12.82 -19.68
N ILE A 403 5.55 -14.15 -19.71
CA ILE A 403 6.55 -14.91 -18.95
C ILE A 403 7.61 -15.36 -19.94
N SER A 404 8.84 -14.88 -19.78
CA SER A 404 10.01 -15.43 -20.47
C SER A 404 10.75 -16.40 -19.57
N LEU A 405 11.25 -17.48 -20.15
CA LEU A 405 12.15 -18.45 -19.51
C LEU A 405 13.56 -18.39 -20.13
N ALA A 406 13.93 -17.27 -20.75
CA ALA A 406 15.24 -17.08 -21.33
C ALA A 406 16.35 -17.28 -20.29
N HIS A 407 17.44 -17.93 -20.69
CA HIS A 407 18.58 -18.29 -19.83
C HIS A 407 18.23 -19.14 -18.59
N GLY A 408 17.07 -19.80 -18.59
CA GLY A 408 16.59 -20.56 -17.43
C GLY A 408 16.04 -19.69 -16.29
N ILE A 409 15.93 -18.37 -16.51
CA ILE A 409 15.41 -17.41 -15.56
C ILE A 409 13.96 -17.09 -15.93
N LYS A 410 13.08 -17.13 -14.94
CA LYS A 410 11.68 -16.72 -15.12
C LYS A 410 11.56 -15.21 -14.99
N THR A 411 11.50 -14.51 -16.13
CA THR A 411 11.28 -13.07 -16.20
C THR A 411 9.82 -12.77 -16.53
N ARG A 412 9.19 -11.85 -15.81
CA ARG A 412 7.81 -11.42 -16.08
C ARG A 412 7.81 -10.00 -16.65
N TYR A 413 7.40 -9.85 -17.90
CA TYR A 413 7.21 -8.55 -18.53
C TYR A 413 5.75 -8.10 -18.42
N ARG A 414 5.52 -6.84 -18.08
CA ARG A 414 4.19 -6.25 -17.96
C ARG A 414 4.02 -5.13 -18.97
N LEU A 415 2.79 -4.99 -19.47
CA LEU A 415 2.43 -3.84 -20.29
C LEU A 415 2.45 -2.60 -19.41
N LYS A 416 3.22 -1.59 -19.79
CA LYS A 416 3.22 -0.31 -19.10
C LYS A 416 1.88 0.39 -19.31
N ILE A 417 1.18 0.66 -18.21
CA ILE A 417 -0.17 1.22 -18.26
C ILE A 417 -0.09 2.73 -18.07
N THR A 418 -0.03 3.45 -19.19
CA THR A 418 -0.05 4.91 -19.24
C THR A 418 -1.41 5.45 -18.78
N HIS A 419 -1.45 6.73 -18.35
CA HIS A 419 -2.69 7.41 -17.95
C HIS A 419 -3.77 7.33 -19.05
N ALA A 420 -3.38 7.54 -20.31
CA ALA A 420 -4.27 7.45 -21.47
C ALA A 420 -4.92 6.05 -21.60
N VAL A 421 -4.14 4.98 -21.41
CA VAL A 421 -4.67 3.60 -21.43
C VAL A 421 -5.63 3.35 -20.26
N ARG A 422 -5.36 3.90 -19.07
CA ARG A 422 -6.28 3.79 -17.92
C ARG A 422 -7.61 4.48 -18.21
N GLN A 423 -7.58 5.69 -18.74
CA GLN A 423 -8.79 6.44 -19.09
C GLN A 423 -9.61 5.76 -20.18
N ALA A 424 -8.97 5.26 -21.26
CA ALA A 424 -9.67 4.57 -22.34
C ALA A 424 -10.41 3.31 -21.84
N ARG A 425 -9.78 2.53 -20.94
CA ARG A 425 -10.40 1.34 -20.34
C ARG A 425 -11.53 1.68 -19.38
N ALA A 426 -11.36 2.70 -18.55
CA ALA A 426 -12.41 3.17 -17.65
C ALA A 426 -13.63 3.64 -18.47
N LYS A 427 -13.41 4.41 -19.54
CA LYS A 427 -14.47 4.83 -20.45
C LYS A 427 -15.21 3.63 -21.04
N ALA A 428 -14.50 2.64 -21.59
CA ALA A 428 -15.12 1.45 -22.16
C ALA A 428 -15.98 0.68 -21.14
N PHE A 429 -15.53 0.57 -19.89
CA PHE A 429 -16.31 -0.01 -18.80
C PHE A 429 -17.60 0.78 -18.53
N PHE A 430 -17.53 2.12 -18.46
CA PHE A 430 -18.71 2.95 -18.21
C PHE A 430 -19.69 2.95 -19.38
N ASP A 431 -19.19 2.92 -20.62
CA ASP A 431 -20.03 2.75 -21.82
C ASP A 431 -20.82 1.44 -21.75
N GLN A 432 -20.16 0.32 -21.38
CA GLN A 432 -20.81 -0.98 -21.21
C GLN A 432 -21.79 -0.98 -20.03
N THR A 433 -21.42 -0.37 -18.91
CA THR A 433 -22.28 -0.24 -17.72
C THR A 433 -23.55 0.51 -18.04
N ARG A 434 -23.45 1.63 -18.78
CA ARG A 434 -24.60 2.41 -19.22
C ARG A 434 -25.54 1.58 -20.11
N ALA A 435 -24.99 0.80 -21.04
CA ALA A 435 -25.80 -0.06 -21.90
C ALA A 435 -26.57 -1.13 -21.09
N ASP A 436 -25.92 -1.76 -20.11
CA ASP A 436 -26.57 -2.75 -19.22
C ASP A 436 -27.67 -2.12 -18.37
N ILE A 437 -27.43 -0.93 -17.81
CA ILE A 437 -28.44 -0.19 -17.03
C ILE A 437 -29.64 0.19 -17.89
N GLN A 438 -29.43 0.63 -19.13
CA GLN A 438 -30.51 0.94 -20.07
C GLN A 438 -31.34 -0.30 -20.42
N GLN A 439 -30.70 -1.46 -20.54
CA GLN A 439 -31.35 -2.72 -20.85
C GLN A 439 -32.15 -3.28 -19.67
N ARG A 440 -31.55 -3.31 -18.47
CA ARG A 440 -32.13 -3.97 -17.28
C ARG A 440 -32.99 -3.05 -16.42
N LYS A 441 -32.80 -1.73 -16.55
CA LYS A 441 -33.47 -0.68 -15.76
C LYS A 441 -33.48 -0.92 -14.23
N PRO A 442 -32.33 -1.26 -13.61
CA PRO A 442 -32.26 -1.38 -12.15
C PRO A 442 -32.57 -0.03 -11.48
N GLN A 443 -33.38 -0.02 -10.43
CA GLN A 443 -33.76 1.23 -9.75
C GLN A 443 -32.68 1.72 -8.78
N LEU A 444 -32.02 0.83 -8.01
CA LEU A 444 -30.91 1.20 -7.14
C LEU A 444 -29.59 0.73 -7.74
N VAL A 445 -28.78 1.66 -8.24
CA VAL A 445 -27.52 1.41 -8.93
C VAL A 445 -26.35 1.83 -8.07
N VAL A 446 -25.42 0.92 -7.80
CA VAL A 446 -24.17 1.20 -7.08
C VAL A 446 -22.99 1.01 -8.02
N VAL A 447 -22.12 2.02 -8.12
CA VAL A 447 -20.95 2.01 -9.00
C VAL A 447 -19.70 2.13 -8.16
N LYS A 448 -18.96 1.02 -8.07
CA LYS A 448 -17.67 0.91 -7.37
C LYS A 448 -16.53 1.18 -8.36
N ALA A 449 -15.99 2.40 -8.39
CA ALA A 449 -14.92 2.77 -9.31
C ALA A 449 -13.94 3.76 -8.67
N PRO A 450 -12.60 3.58 -8.81
CA PRO A 450 -11.64 4.49 -8.18
C PRO A 450 -11.72 5.92 -8.71
N GLU A 451 -11.16 6.85 -7.95
CA GLU A 451 -11.04 8.26 -8.34
C GLU A 451 -10.28 8.44 -9.65
N GLY A 452 -10.59 9.52 -10.38
CA GLY A 452 -9.91 9.87 -11.64
C GLY A 452 -10.23 8.95 -12.83
N THR A 453 -11.17 8.01 -12.67
CA THR A 453 -11.63 7.14 -13.77
C THR A 453 -12.59 7.81 -14.75
N GLY A 454 -13.12 8.98 -14.38
CA GLY A 454 -14.15 9.68 -15.14
C GLY A 454 -15.58 9.18 -14.87
N LYS A 455 -15.85 8.55 -13.72
CA LYS A 455 -17.19 8.07 -13.33
C LYS A 455 -18.29 9.14 -13.49
N THR A 456 -18.01 10.37 -13.06
CA THR A 456 -18.93 11.50 -13.19
C THR A 456 -19.17 11.83 -14.66
N LYS A 457 -18.10 12.01 -15.44
CA LYS A 457 -18.13 12.36 -16.87
C LYS A 457 -18.76 11.31 -17.77
N TYR A 458 -18.44 10.04 -17.57
CA TYR A 458 -18.79 8.96 -18.49
C TYR A 458 -20.07 8.20 -18.11
N LEU A 459 -20.55 8.32 -16.87
CA LEU A 459 -21.74 7.61 -16.40
C LEU A 459 -22.79 8.53 -15.78
N LEU A 460 -22.43 9.33 -14.78
CA LEU A 460 -23.40 10.12 -14.00
C LEU A 460 -23.98 11.30 -14.79
N THR A 461 -23.14 12.12 -15.42
CA THR A 461 -23.58 13.24 -16.25
C THR A 461 -24.47 12.78 -17.41
N PRO A 462 -24.12 11.72 -18.18
CA PRO A 462 -25.03 11.18 -19.19
C PRO A 462 -26.38 10.70 -18.64
N ALA A 463 -26.43 10.16 -17.43
CA ALA A 463 -27.69 9.78 -16.78
C ALA A 463 -28.53 11.03 -16.43
N LEU A 464 -27.93 12.04 -15.80
CA LEU A 464 -28.58 13.33 -15.49
C LEU A 464 -29.11 14.04 -16.74
N ASN A 465 -28.34 14.06 -17.83
CA ASN A 465 -28.75 14.70 -19.08
C ASN A 465 -29.97 13.99 -19.69
N ALA A 466 -30.06 12.67 -19.56
CA ALA A 466 -31.13 11.86 -20.14
C ALA A 466 -32.46 11.89 -19.36
N ALA A 467 -32.46 12.31 -18.10
CA ALA A 467 -33.68 12.47 -17.30
C ALA A 467 -34.38 13.80 -17.61
N ASP A 468 -35.70 13.87 -17.44
CA ASP A 468 -36.43 15.14 -17.47
C ASP A 468 -36.25 15.86 -16.14
N ARG A 469 -36.45 15.14 -15.03
CA ARG A 469 -36.27 15.65 -13.66
C ARG A 469 -35.17 14.91 -12.92
N ALA A 470 -34.19 15.64 -12.39
CA ALA A 470 -33.04 15.01 -11.76
C ALA A 470 -32.43 15.79 -10.59
N VAL A 471 -31.90 15.09 -9.60
CA VAL A 471 -31.17 15.69 -8.48
C VAL A 471 -29.77 15.11 -8.39
N MET A 472 -28.75 15.96 -8.35
CA MET A 472 -27.39 15.59 -8.01
C MET A 472 -27.02 16.10 -6.62
N ILE A 473 -26.72 15.17 -5.71
CA ILE A 473 -26.35 15.46 -4.32
C ILE A 473 -24.84 15.31 -4.18
N THR A 474 -24.21 16.32 -3.57
CA THR A 474 -22.77 16.35 -3.28
C THR A 474 -22.53 16.80 -1.85
N HIS A 475 -21.29 16.65 -1.35
CA HIS A 475 -20.91 17.08 0.00
C HIS A 475 -20.16 18.43 0.04
N ARG A 476 -19.92 19.09 -1.12
CA ARG A 476 -19.25 20.40 -1.20
C ARG A 476 -19.92 21.35 -2.19
N ILE A 477 -19.93 22.62 -1.82
CA ILE A 477 -20.47 23.73 -2.63
C ILE A 477 -19.80 23.82 -4.00
N ASN A 478 -18.46 23.86 -4.04
CA ASN A 478 -17.72 24.03 -5.30
C ASN A 478 -17.93 22.85 -6.25
N LEU A 479 -17.99 21.63 -5.72
CA LEU A 479 -18.27 20.43 -6.52
C LEU A 479 -19.68 20.47 -7.10
N SER A 480 -20.66 20.94 -6.33
CA SER A 480 -22.03 21.16 -6.83
C SER A 480 -22.08 22.21 -7.94
N ALA A 481 -21.28 23.28 -7.86
CA ALA A 481 -21.22 24.29 -8.91
C ALA A 481 -20.58 23.74 -10.20
N GLU A 482 -19.48 22.98 -10.06
CA GLU A 482 -18.80 22.32 -11.18
C GLU A 482 -19.71 21.30 -11.88
N ASN A 483 -20.43 20.48 -11.12
CA ASN A 483 -21.36 19.50 -11.68
C ASN A 483 -22.52 20.16 -12.42
N ALA A 484 -23.08 21.24 -11.88
CA ALA A 484 -24.11 22.03 -12.57
C ALA A 484 -23.59 22.61 -13.89
N ALA A 485 -22.35 23.15 -13.90
CA ALA A 485 -21.74 23.72 -15.10
C ALA A 485 -21.42 22.66 -16.18
N ASN A 486 -21.15 21.42 -15.78
CA ASN A 486 -20.76 20.33 -16.68
C ASN A 486 -21.94 19.49 -17.20
N ALA A 487 -23.16 19.72 -16.71
CA ALA A 487 -24.36 18.96 -17.07
C ALA A 487 -25.40 19.84 -17.78
N GLU A 488 -26.23 19.23 -18.64
CA GLU A 488 -27.19 19.97 -19.45
C GLU A 488 -28.41 20.38 -18.62
N ARG A 489 -28.71 21.69 -18.59
CA ARG A 489 -29.88 22.27 -17.91
C ARG A 489 -29.97 21.91 -16.42
N VAL A 490 -28.83 21.82 -15.73
CA VAL A 490 -28.79 21.58 -14.28
C VAL A 490 -28.53 22.89 -13.55
N ASP A 491 -29.47 23.29 -12.70
CA ASP A 491 -29.34 24.51 -11.91
C ASP A 491 -28.44 24.29 -10.69
N PHE A 492 -27.61 25.29 -10.40
CA PHE A 492 -26.85 25.35 -9.17
C PHE A 492 -27.71 25.92 -8.04
N TYR A 493 -27.84 25.17 -6.94
CA TYR A 493 -28.77 25.48 -5.86
C TYR A 493 -28.64 26.90 -5.22
N GLN A 494 -27.47 27.55 -5.31
CA GLN A 494 -27.29 28.92 -4.79
C GLN A 494 -27.83 30.01 -5.72
N HIS A 495 -28.10 29.69 -6.98
CA HIS A 495 -28.74 30.61 -7.91
C HIS A 495 -30.27 30.61 -7.77
N ILE A 496 -30.83 29.60 -7.08
CA ILE A 496 -32.26 29.56 -6.73
C ILE A 496 -32.47 30.40 -5.47
N GLN A 497 -33.08 31.58 -5.64
CA GLN A 497 -33.28 32.54 -4.55
C GLN A 497 -34.75 32.72 -4.18
N THR A 498 -35.66 32.45 -5.12
CA THR A 498 -37.10 32.62 -4.94
C THR A 498 -37.87 31.34 -5.23
N GLN A 499 -39.09 31.25 -4.74
CA GLN A 499 -39.99 30.13 -5.05
C GLN A 499 -40.30 30.05 -6.55
N ALA A 500 -40.33 31.19 -7.26
CA ALA A 500 -40.54 31.22 -8.71
C ALA A 500 -39.38 30.55 -9.46
N ASP A 501 -38.13 30.80 -9.03
CA ASP A 501 -36.95 30.12 -9.57
C ASP A 501 -37.03 28.61 -9.30
N ALA A 502 -37.40 28.24 -8.07
CA ALA A 502 -37.51 26.83 -7.67
C ALA A 502 -38.55 26.09 -8.51
N ASN A 503 -39.73 26.69 -8.75
CA ASN A 503 -40.81 26.09 -9.55
C ASN A 503 -40.40 25.78 -11.00
N GLN A 504 -39.37 26.44 -11.54
CA GLN A 504 -38.86 26.24 -12.90
C GLN A 504 -37.66 25.29 -12.95
N CYS A 505 -37.20 24.79 -11.80
CA CYS A 505 -36.01 23.96 -11.70
C CYS A 505 -36.36 22.47 -11.87
N ASP A 506 -36.22 21.95 -13.08
CA ASP A 506 -36.40 20.53 -13.39
C ASP A 506 -35.20 19.68 -12.98
N LYS A 507 -33.99 20.25 -12.99
CA LYS A 507 -32.76 19.54 -12.58
C LYS A 507 -31.92 20.37 -11.64
N LEU A 508 -31.53 19.78 -10.51
CA LEU A 508 -30.87 20.50 -9.42
C LEU A 508 -29.58 19.82 -9.00
N SER A 509 -28.47 20.58 -8.95
CA SER A 509 -27.27 20.16 -8.21
C SER A 509 -27.23 20.88 -6.86
N VAL A 510 -27.23 20.10 -5.77
CA VAL A 510 -27.32 20.61 -4.39
C VAL A 510 -26.26 20.02 -3.47
N CYS A 511 -25.76 20.84 -2.55
CA CYS A 511 -24.91 20.39 -1.46
C CYS A 511 -25.77 19.84 -0.31
N LEU A 512 -25.37 18.72 0.29
CA LEU A 512 -26.04 18.04 1.40
C LEU A 512 -26.53 19.00 2.51
N ASN A 513 -25.68 19.94 2.94
CA ASN A 513 -26.00 20.90 4.02
C ASN A 513 -27.19 21.82 3.69
N SER A 514 -27.57 21.93 2.42
CA SER A 514 -28.69 22.75 1.96
C SER A 514 -29.89 21.92 1.53
N LEU A 515 -29.81 20.59 1.57
CA LEU A 515 -30.84 19.68 1.05
C LEU A 515 -32.21 19.89 1.74
N SER A 516 -32.22 20.14 3.05
CA SER A 516 -33.45 20.30 3.84
C SER A 516 -34.06 21.71 3.79
N LYS A 517 -33.51 22.65 3.01
CA LYS A 517 -34.09 24.00 2.90
C LYS A 517 -35.45 23.93 2.20
N THR A 518 -36.46 24.54 2.84
CA THR A 518 -37.86 24.55 2.35
C THR A 518 -37.99 25.05 0.92
N LEU A 519 -37.16 26.02 0.52
CA LEU A 519 -37.16 26.59 -0.84
C LEU A 519 -37.07 25.53 -1.94
N TYR A 520 -36.23 24.49 -1.76
CA TYR A 520 -36.02 23.49 -2.80
C TYR A 520 -37.17 22.49 -2.89
N ARG A 521 -38.05 22.40 -1.89
CA ARG A 521 -39.24 21.53 -1.95
C ARG A 521 -40.24 21.94 -3.03
N PHE A 522 -40.19 23.19 -3.48
CA PHE A 522 -41.04 23.69 -4.57
C PHE A 522 -40.54 23.29 -5.96
N SER A 523 -39.33 22.75 -6.08
CA SER A 523 -38.76 22.34 -7.36
C SER A 523 -39.37 21.03 -7.85
N PRO A 524 -39.74 20.93 -9.15
CA PRO A 524 -40.08 19.67 -9.81
C PRO A 524 -39.00 18.60 -9.61
N ALA A 525 -37.71 18.98 -9.67
CA ALA A 525 -36.58 18.09 -9.43
C ALA A 525 -36.65 17.39 -8.08
N MET A 526 -37.06 18.10 -7.02
CA MET A 526 -37.11 17.57 -5.64
C MET A 526 -38.44 16.89 -5.30
N SER A 527 -39.51 17.27 -6.00
CA SER A 527 -40.85 16.74 -5.71
C SER A 527 -41.05 15.32 -6.24
N GLN A 528 -40.57 15.06 -7.45
CA GLN A 528 -40.69 13.78 -8.14
C GLN A 528 -39.51 13.60 -9.12
N PRO A 529 -38.32 13.21 -8.65
CA PRO A 529 -37.18 12.99 -9.54
C PRO A 529 -37.40 11.72 -10.37
N ASP A 530 -36.90 11.72 -11.61
CA ASP A 530 -36.74 10.48 -12.39
C ASP A 530 -35.38 9.84 -12.09
N ILE A 531 -34.38 10.68 -11.80
CA ILE A 531 -33.03 10.25 -11.42
C ILE A 531 -32.52 11.02 -10.20
N VAL A 532 -31.98 10.31 -9.21
CA VAL A 532 -31.13 10.90 -8.16
C VAL A 532 -29.71 10.35 -8.28
N VAL A 533 -28.73 11.24 -8.30
CA VAL A 533 -27.31 10.89 -8.31
C VAL A 533 -26.67 11.35 -7.01
N ILE A 534 -25.95 10.45 -6.34
CA ILE A 534 -25.06 10.78 -5.23
C ILE A 534 -23.65 10.37 -5.62
N ASP A 535 -22.81 11.35 -5.96
CA ASP A 535 -21.38 11.14 -6.20
C ASP A 535 -20.61 11.23 -4.88
N GLU A 536 -19.63 10.35 -4.71
CA GLU A 536 -18.90 10.14 -3.46
C GLU A 536 -19.87 9.86 -2.29
N PHE A 537 -20.82 8.94 -2.49
CA PHE A 537 -21.93 8.73 -1.55
C PHE A 537 -21.46 8.27 -0.15
N GLU A 538 -20.32 7.58 -0.05
CA GLU A 538 -19.76 7.22 1.25
C GLU A 538 -19.36 8.48 2.02
N GLN A 539 -18.78 9.45 1.33
CA GLN A 539 -18.39 10.73 1.91
C GLN A 539 -19.62 11.59 2.26
N VAL A 540 -20.66 11.61 1.41
CA VAL A 540 -21.93 12.29 1.70
C VAL A 540 -22.56 11.73 2.98
N LEU A 541 -22.65 10.40 3.11
CA LEU A 541 -23.23 9.76 4.28
C LEU A 541 -22.33 9.87 5.52
N HIS A 542 -21.01 9.82 5.36
CA HIS A 542 -20.07 10.08 6.44
C HIS A 542 -20.21 11.50 6.97
N ASP A 543 -20.27 12.51 6.10
CA ASP A 543 -20.43 13.91 6.50
C ASP A 543 -21.78 14.11 7.22
N LEU A 544 -22.87 13.54 6.69
CA LEU A 544 -24.17 13.55 7.35
C LEU A 544 -24.11 12.97 8.78
N ALA A 545 -23.42 11.84 8.93
CA ALA A 545 -23.34 11.11 10.18
C ALA A 545 -22.40 11.76 11.21
N LEU A 546 -21.18 12.11 10.80
CA LEU A 546 -20.07 12.37 11.71
C LEU A 546 -19.46 13.78 11.59
N SER A 547 -19.81 14.56 10.55
CA SER A 547 -19.24 15.90 10.41
C SER A 547 -19.86 16.90 11.39
N SER A 548 -19.01 17.66 12.06
CA SER A 548 -19.39 18.78 12.92
C SER A 548 -19.89 20.01 12.15
N THR A 549 -19.77 20.02 10.82
CA THR A 549 -20.29 21.13 9.98
C THR A 549 -21.78 20.99 9.65
N ILE A 550 -22.38 19.84 10.01
CA ILE A 550 -23.81 19.59 9.82
C ILE A 550 -24.56 20.00 11.09
N THR A 551 -25.38 21.05 10.97
CA THR A 551 -26.18 21.61 12.07
C THR A 551 -27.45 20.80 12.32
N ASN A 552 -28.25 20.48 11.29
CA ASN A 552 -29.48 19.69 11.49
C ASN A 552 -29.43 18.36 10.73
N PRO A 553 -28.64 17.38 11.23
CA PRO A 553 -28.41 16.12 10.54
C PRO A 553 -29.70 15.31 10.39
N GLY A 554 -30.59 15.33 11.39
CA GLY A 554 -31.87 14.61 11.37
C GLY A 554 -32.77 15.06 10.23
N ALA A 555 -33.03 16.37 10.13
CA ALA A 555 -33.87 16.91 9.06
C ALA A 555 -33.27 16.67 7.65
N ILE A 556 -31.95 16.72 7.53
CA ILE A 556 -31.25 16.42 6.26
C ILE A 556 -31.40 14.94 5.91
N PHE A 557 -31.22 14.04 6.87
CA PHE A 557 -31.40 12.60 6.69
C PHE A 557 -32.83 12.27 6.27
N ASP A 558 -33.84 12.80 6.97
CA ASP A 558 -35.24 12.54 6.64
C ASP A 558 -35.58 13.04 5.23
N THR A 559 -35.12 14.25 4.87
CA THR A 559 -35.31 14.80 3.52
C THR A 559 -34.60 13.95 2.46
N LEU A 560 -33.39 13.46 2.74
CA LEU A 560 -32.65 12.58 1.83
C LEU A 560 -33.40 11.27 1.61
N ILE A 561 -33.79 10.57 2.68
CA ILE A 561 -34.48 9.28 2.58
C ILE A 561 -35.83 9.44 1.88
N GLU A 562 -36.59 10.49 2.20
CA GLU A 562 -37.86 10.79 1.55
C GLU A 562 -37.69 11.04 0.04
N LEU A 563 -36.68 11.81 -0.36
CA LEU A 563 -36.34 12.04 -1.77
C LEU A 563 -36.00 10.73 -2.50
N LEU A 564 -35.17 9.89 -1.88
CA LEU A 564 -34.77 8.61 -2.45
C LEU A 564 -35.97 7.65 -2.57
N LYS A 565 -36.80 7.50 -1.52
CA LYS A 565 -38.01 6.67 -1.57
C LYS A 565 -38.96 7.12 -2.67
N ARG A 566 -39.26 8.43 -2.76
CA ARG A 566 -40.12 8.98 -3.83
C ARG A 566 -39.61 8.66 -5.23
N THR A 567 -38.29 8.69 -5.43
CA THR A 567 -37.64 8.36 -6.70
C THR A 567 -37.78 6.86 -7.03
N LEU A 568 -37.86 6.00 -6.03
CA LEU A 568 -38.04 4.56 -6.25
C LEU A 568 -39.52 4.23 -6.48
N ASP A 569 -40.42 4.82 -5.68
CA ASP A 569 -41.88 4.59 -5.73
C ASP A 569 -42.49 5.00 -7.08
N ASN A 570 -41.92 5.99 -7.77
CA ASN A 570 -42.38 6.45 -9.08
C ASN A 570 -41.71 5.73 -10.27
N GLY A 571 -40.88 4.71 -10.02
CA GLY A 571 -40.18 3.95 -11.07
C GLY A 571 -38.85 4.57 -11.53
N GLY A 572 -38.38 5.64 -10.89
CA GLY A 572 -37.09 6.28 -11.17
C GLY A 572 -35.87 5.46 -10.71
N GLN A 573 -34.68 6.03 -10.93
CA GLN A 573 -33.39 5.40 -10.63
C GLN A 573 -32.52 6.24 -9.69
N ILE A 574 -31.84 5.58 -8.75
CA ILE A 574 -30.82 6.17 -7.88
C ILE A 574 -29.45 5.63 -8.28
N TYR A 575 -28.49 6.53 -8.50
CA TYR A 575 -27.09 6.21 -8.77
C TYR A 575 -26.21 6.60 -7.59
N LEU A 576 -25.58 5.61 -6.96
CA LEU A 576 -24.62 5.78 -5.88
C LEU A 576 -23.21 5.45 -6.41
N ALA A 577 -22.33 6.45 -6.54
CA ALA A 577 -20.99 6.24 -7.07
C ALA A 577 -19.91 6.51 -6.02
N ASP A 578 -19.03 5.53 -5.77
CA ASP A 578 -17.91 5.70 -4.85
C ASP A 578 -16.77 4.71 -5.16
N ALA A 579 -15.54 5.07 -4.81
CA ALA A 579 -14.41 4.14 -4.89
C ALA A 579 -14.47 3.05 -3.81
N ASN A 580 -15.02 3.38 -2.64
CA ASN A 580 -14.98 2.59 -1.42
C ASN A 580 -16.37 2.15 -0.95
N ALA A 581 -17.36 2.13 -1.85
CA ALA A 581 -18.74 1.73 -1.55
C ALA A 581 -18.79 0.49 -0.64
N ASN A 582 -19.26 0.69 0.59
CA ASN A 582 -19.17 -0.26 1.68
C ASN A 582 -20.43 -1.15 1.72
N ASP A 583 -20.24 -2.47 1.83
CA ASP A 583 -21.35 -3.42 1.78
C ASP A 583 -22.33 -3.27 2.96
N GLU A 584 -21.86 -2.87 4.15
CA GLU A 584 -22.75 -2.59 5.29
C GLU A 584 -23.59 -1.33 5.05
N THR A 585 -23.02 -0.33 4.38
CA THR A 585 -23.75 0.90 4.03
C THR A 585 -24.76 0.65 2.92
N ILE A 586 -24.39 -0.16 1.91
CA ILE A 586 -25.33 -0.60 0.87
C ILE A 586 -26.47 -1.41 1.52
N ALA A 587 -26.17 -2.35 2.41
CA ALA A 587 -27.19 -3.15 3.11
C ALA A 587 -28.12 -2.26 3.95
N LEU A 588 -27.58 -1.27 4.67
CA LEU A 588 -28.39 -0.29 5.40
C LEU A 588 -29.33 0.48 4.46
N LEU A 589 -28.83 0.94 3.30
CA LEU A 589 -29.66 1.65 2.32
C LEU A 589 -30.73 0.73 1.71
N GLN A 590 -30.43 -0.54 1.42
CA GLN A 590 -31.42 -1.50 0.92
C GLN A 590 -32.55 -1.69 1.93
N VAL A 591 -32.24 -1.75 3.23
CA VAL A 591 -33.24 -1.85 4.30
C VAL A 591 -34.04 -0.55 4.43
N LEU A 592 -33.38 0.61 4.44
CA LEU A 592 -34.05 1.90 4.58
C LEU A 592 -34.95 2.24 3.40
N LEU A 593 -34.55 1.83 2.18
CA LEU A 593 -35.24 2.11 0.94
C LEU A 593 -36.16 0.98 0.49
N GLU A 594 -36.09 -0.20 1.10
CA GLU A 594 -36.88 -1.39 0.73
C GLU A 594 -36.66 -1.85 -0.72
N HIS A 595 -35.43 -1.69 -1.23
CA HIS A 595 -35.05 -2.00 -2.60
C HIS A 595 -33.67 -2.65 -2.71
N ASP A 596 -33.51 -3.59 -3.65
CA ASP A 596 -32.23 -4.26 -3.91
C ASP A 596 -31.28 -3.44 -4.79
N ALA A 597 -29.99 -3.43 -4.43
CA ALA A 597 -28.95 -2.72 -5.16
C ALA A 597 -28.30 -3.58 -6.26
N THR A 598 -28.16 -3.03 -7.47
CA THR A 598 -27.33 -3.60 -8.54
C THR A 598 -25.94 -2.96 -8.52
N VAL A 599 -24.90 -3.78 -8.30
CA VAL A 599 -23.52 -3.32 -8.10
C VAL A 599 -22.67 -3.53 -9.34
N TYR A 600 -22.10 -2.44 -9.89
CA TYR A 600 -21.10 -2.45 -10.95
C TYR A 600 -19.73 -2.12 -10.38
N LYS A 601 -18.70 -2.93 -10.68
CA LYS A 601 -17.35 -2.75 -10.13
C LYS A 601 -16.32 -2.61 -11.24
N PHE A 602 -15.61 -1.48 -11.24
CA PHE A 602 -14.43 -1.26 -12.08
C PHE A 602 -13.15 -1.57 -11.28
N GLU A 603 -12.46 -2.63 -11.64
CA GLU A 603 -11.16 -2.97 -11.05
C GLU A 603 -10.04 -2.28 -11.83
N GLN A 604 -9.36 -1.32 -11.20
CA GLN A 604 -8.21 -0.65 -11.81
C GLN A 604 -6.96 -1.54 -11.87
N PRO A 605 -6.07 -1.31 -12.86
CA PRO A 605 -4.74 -1.88 -12.85
C PRO A 605 -3.97 -1.44 -11.63
N ARG A 606 -3.00 -2.27 -11.21
CA ARG A 606 -1.99 -1.84 -10.24
C ARG A 606 -1.33 -0.55 -10.74
N PRO A 607 -1.49 0.58 -10.02
CA PRO A 607 -0.80 1.81 -10.37
C PRO A 607 0.71 1.63 -10.15
N ASP A 608 1.50 2.06 -11.12
CA ASP A 608 2.95 2.19 -10.97
C ASP A 608 3.28 3.44 -10.14
N VAL A 609 2.99 3.36 -8.85
CA VAL A 609 3.24 4.42 -7.87
C VAL A 609 3.81 3.78 -6.61
N GLU A 610 4.95 4.28 -6.16
CA GLU A 610 5.56 3.90 -4.90
C GLU A 610 4.96 4.73 -3.75
N ILE A 611 4.43 4.05 -2.73
CA ILE A 611 4.02 4.62 -1.46
C ILE A 611 5.06 4.24 -0.41
N VAL A 612 5.79 5.23 0.11
CA VAL A 612 6.71 5.06 1.23
C VAL A 612 6.03 5.53 2.51
N ILE A 613 5.90 4.66 3.51
CA ILE A 613 5.29 4.99 4.81
C ILE A 613 6.39 5.04 5.87
N LYS A 614 6.50 6.17 6.57
CA LYS A 614 7.46 6.37 7.66
C LYS A 614 6.88 7.25 8.77
N ASP A 615 7.51 7.23 9.94
CA ASP A 615 7.12 8.10 11.04
C ASP A 615 7.49 9.56 10.72
N TYR A 616 6.65 10.50 11.13
CA TYR A 616 6.83 11.93 10.84
C TYR A 616 8.17 12.46 11.33
N GLU A 617 8.58 12.08 12.55
CA GLU A 617 9.87 12.49 13.12
C GLU A 617 11.05 11.97 12.31
N ALA A 618 10.90 10.85 11.60
CA ALA A 618 11.96 10.26 10.80
C ALA A 618 12.06 10.84 9.38
N GLY A 619 10.94 11.33 8.83
CA GLY A 619 10.89 11.92 7.48
C GLY A 619 10.93 13.44 7.43
N LEU A 620 10.92 14.13 8.58
CA LEU A 620 10.77 15.59 8.62
C LEU A 620 11.96 16.34 7.99
N GLU A 621 13.19 15.90 8.23
CA GLU A 621 14.37 16.53 7.63
C GLU A 621 14.39 16.36 6.11
N GLU A 622 14.12 15.14 5.63
CA GLU A 622 13.98 14.83 4.20
C GLU A 622 12.91 15.72 3.56
N LEU A 623 11.76 15.88 4.22
CA LEU A 623 10.68 16.75 3.76
C LEU A 623 11.13 18.22 3.66
N LEU A 624 11.74 18.78 4.71
CA LEU A 624 12.19 20.18 4.71
C LEU A 624 13.27 20.42 3.65
N GLN A 625 14.19 19.46 3.48
CA GLN A 625 15.20 19.51 2.44
C GLN A 625 14.56 19.46 1.04
N ALA A 626 13.57 18.59 0.83
CA ALA A 626 12.86 18.47 -0.43
C ALA A 626 12.11 19.78 -0.76
N CYS A 627 11.39 20.37 0.20
CA CYS A 627 10.74 21.68 0.02
C CYS A 627 11.73 22.81 -0.29
N SER A 628 12.99 22.68 0.13
CA SER A 628 14.01 23.72 -0.07
C SER A 628 14.79 23.58 -1.38
N SER A 629 14.80 22.40 -2.00
CA SER A 629 15.72 22.07 -3.11
C SER A 629 15.05 21.40 -4.31
N SER A 630 13.81 20.96 -4.20
CA SER A 630 13.09 20.17 -5.20
C SER A 630 11.68 20.72 -5.43
N ARG A 631 11.04 20.24 -6.50
CA ARG A 631 9.63 20.55 -6.78
C ARG A 631 8.74 19.51 -6.13
N VAL A 632 8.03 19.89 -5.08
CA VAL A 632 7.22 18.95 -4.30
C VAL A 632 5.86 19.53 -3.93
N ALA A 633 4.88 18.64 -3.81
CA ALA A 633 3.60 18.96 -3.18
C ALA A 633 3.54 18.31 -1.79
N VAL A 634 3.02 19.04 -0.81
CA VAL A 634 2.89 18.61 0.59
C VAL A 634 1.44 18.73 1.03
N GLY A 635 0.78 17.59 1.20
CA GLY A 635 -0.58 17.53 1.71
C GLY A 635 -0.62 17.28 3.22
N ALA A 636 -1.49 17.97 3.96
CA ALA A 636 -1.79 17.60 5.34
C ALA A 636 -3.17 18.11 5.77
N ALA A 637 -3.86 17.34 6.60
CA ALA A 637 -5.10 17.83 7.23
C ALA A 637 -4.83 18.91 8.29
N SER A 638 -3.69 18.83 8.96
CA SER A 638 -3.31 19.77 10.00
C SER A 638 -2.81 21.08 9.39
N ARG A 639 -3.65 22.11 9.42
CA ARG A 639 -3.28 23.50 9.06
C ARG A 639 -2.00 23.94 9.79
N LYS A 640 -1.93 23.68 11.10
CA LYS A 640 -0.77 24.01 11.96
C LYS A 640 0.54 23.46 11.38
N VAL A 641 0.54 22.21 10.90
CA VAL A 641 1.75 21.59 10.37
C VAL A 641 2.15 22.22 9.03
N LEU A 642 1.20 22.54 8.17
CA LEU A 642 1.52 23.23 6.90
C LEU A 642 2.07 24.64 7.14
N GLU A 643 1.50 25.38 8.10
CA GLU A 643 2.01 26.71 8.51
C GLU A 643 3.42 26.61 9.10
N GLN A 644 3.71 25.58 9.92
CA GLN A 644 5.06 25.29 10.43
C GLN A 644 6.08 25.06 9.32
N LEU A 645 5.71 24.25 8.32
CA LEU A 645 6.58 23.95 7.18
C LEU A 645 6.78 25.19 6.32
N ALA A 646 5.70 25.90 5.96
CA ALA A 646 5.76 27.12 5.16
C ALA A 646 6.71 28.16 5.77
N ALA A 647 6.72 28.30 7.10
CA ALA A 647 7.61 29.23 7.80
C ALA A 647 9.11 28.85 7.72
N LYS A 648 9.44 27.59 7.41
CA LYS A 648 10.83 27.11 7.26
C LYS A 648 11.29 27.04 5.80
N ILE A 649 10.37 27.16 4.83
CA ILE A 649 10.72 27.12 3.42
C ILE A 649 11.41 28.44 3.03
N PRO A 650 12.58 28.40 2.36
CA PRO A 650 13.27 29.61 1.92
C PRO A 650 12.40 30.46 0.98
N LYS A 651 12.45 31.79 1.13
CA LYS A 651 11.71 32.73 0.26
C LYS A 651 12.09 32.65 -1.23
N THR A 652 13.20 32.00 -1.56
CA THR A 652 13.63 31.74 -2.94
C THR A 652 12.77 30.68 -3.64
N GLN A 653 12.06 29.83 -2.88
CA GLN A 653 11.13 28.84 -3.42
C GLN A 653 9.76 29.46 -3.65
N ARG A 654 9.22 29.34 -4.86
CA ARG A 654 7.86 29.83 -5.18
C ARG A 654 6.85 28.91 -4.53
N THR A 655 6.38 29.31 -3.36
CA THR A 655 5.58 28.48 -2.46
C THR A 655 4.16 29.02 -2.34
N LEU A 656 3.17 28.15 -2.49
CA LEU A 656 1.77 28.47 -2.25
C LEU A 656 1.21 27.62 -1.10
N LEU A 657 0.64 28.28 -0.08
CA LEU A 657 0.00 27.65 1.07
C LEU A 657 -1.52 27.74 0.92
N VAL A 658 -2.18 26.61 0.64
CA VAL A 658 -3.63 26.50 0.46
C VAL A 658 -4.25 25.88 1.72
N THR A 659 -4.84 26.72 2.57
CA THR A 659 -5.53 26.33 3.80
C THR A 659 -6.77 27.18 4.02
N GLN A 660 -7.61 26.81 4.98
CA GLN A 660 -8.80 27.59 5.31
C GLN A 660 -8.47 29.02 5.74
N ASN A 661 -7.27 29.27 6.29
CA ASN A 661 -6.83 30.59 6.73
C ASN A 661 -6.12 31.40 5.64
N THR A 662 -5.81 30.80 4.50
CA THR A 662 -5.18 31.50 3.37
C THR A 662 -6.10 31.59 2.16
N LYS A 663 -7.27 30.93 2.19
CA LYS A 663 -8.27 30.93 1.11
C LYS A 663 -8.70 32.34 0.66
N GLY A 664 -8.68 33.32 1.56
CA GLY A 664 -9.03 34.72 1.25
C GLY A 664 -7.90 35.54 0.63
N LEU A 665 -6.68 35.01 0.53
CA LEU A 665 -5.57 35.68 -0.14
C LEU A 665 -5.79 35.66 -1.66
N PRO A 666 -5.52 36.76 -2.39
CA PRO A 666 -5.77 36.85 -3.83
C PRO A 666 -5.15 35.70 -4.63
N GLU A 667 -3.88 35.37 -4.37
CA GLU A 667 -3.13 34.33 -5.06
C GLU A 667 -3.68 32.92 -4.80
N VAL A 668 -4.25 32.67 -3.62
CA VAL A 668 -4.87 31.38 -3.28
C VAL A 668 -6.26 31.29 -3.90
N ALA A 669 -7.03 32.38 -3.87
CA ALA A 669 -8.34 32.44 -4.51
C ALA A 669 -8.24 32.22 -6.01
N GLU A 670 -7.27 32.85 -6.67
CA GLU A 670 -6.97 32.67 -8.10
C GLU A 670 -6.55 31.22 -8.39
N PHE A 671 -5.63 30.66 -7.60
CA PHE A 671 -5.22 29.26 -7.76
C PHE A 671 -6.39 28.28 -7.62
N LEU A 672 -7.31 28.51 -6.69
CA LEU A 672 -8.47 27.64 -6.47
C LEU A 672 -9.49 27.66 -7.63
N LEU A 673 -9.50 28.71 -8.46
CA LEU A 673 -10.34 28.78 -9.66
C LEU A 673 -9.81 27.87 -10.77
N ASN A 674 -8.48 27.77 -10.93
CA ASN A 674 -7.85 26.89 -11.91
C ASN A 674 -6.53 26.31 -11.40
N PRO A 675 -6.57 25.25 -10.57
CA PRO A 675 -5.37 24.67 -9.98
C PRO A 675 -4.35 24.17 -11.00
N ASN A 676 -4.83 23.63 -12.14
CA ASN A 676 -3.95 23.08 -13.18
C ASN A 676 -3.21 24.16 -13.97
N ALA A 677 -3.77 25.35 -14.14
CA ALA A 677 -3.05 26.48 -14.75
C ALA A 677 -2.07 27.13 -13.77
N GLY A 678 -2.43 27.23 -12.49
CA GLY A 678 -1.59 27.90 -11.48
C GLY A 678 -0.37 27.09 -11.04
N VAL A 679 -0.42 25.75 -11.13
CA VAL A 679 0.59 24.86 -10.55
C VAL A 679 1.95 24.90 -11.25
N ASP A 680 1.99 25.18 -12.55
CA ASP A 680 3.23 25.11 -13.35
C ASP A 680 4.28 26.15 -12.93
N SER A 681 3.83 27.23 -12.29
CA SER A 681 4.67 28.30 -11.76
C SER A 681 5.25 28.00 -10.37
N LEU A 682 4.82 26.94 -9.69
CA LEU A 682 5.17 26.68 -8.30
C LEU A 682 6.37 25.74 -8.17
N ASP A 683 7.15 25.93 -7.13
CA ASP A 683 8.18 24.97 -6.71
C ASP A 683 7.70 24.15 -5.52
N CYS A 684 6.93 24.75 -4.60
CA CYS A 684 6.32 24.03 -3.49
C CYS A 684 4.82 24.35 -3.35
N LEU A 685 3.99 23.31 -3.33
CA LEU A 685 2.55 23.44 -3.05
C LEU A 685 2.21 22.79 -1.71
N LEU A 686 1.82 23.58 -0.72
CA LEU A 686 1.34 23.08 0.57
C LEU A 686 -0.18 23.17 0.58
N TYR A 687 -0.87 22.07 0.81
CA TYR A 687 -2.33 22.05 0.69
C TYR A 687 -3.00 21.24 1.80
N SER A 688 -4.11 21.79 2.30
CA SER A 688 -5.05 21.08 3.17
C SER A 688 -6.29 20.62 2.38
N PRO A 689 -7.28 19.97 3.00
CA PRO A 689 -8.56 19.69 2.38
C PRO A 689 -9.28 20.93 1.80
N THR A 690 -8.84 22.15 2.12
CA THR A 690 -9.30 23.39 1.48
C THR A 690 -9.06 23.43 -0.03
N LEU A 691 -8.11 22.67 -0.55
CA LEU A 691 -7.93 22.48 -2.00
C LEU A 691 -9.20 21.93 -2.69
N GLY A 692 -10.12 21.33 -1.92
CA GLY A 692 -11.40 20.82 -2.41
C GLY A 692 -11.37 19.32 -2.68
N THR A 693 -12.45 18.63 -2.33
CA THR A 693 -12.70 17.25 -2.77
C THR A 693 -13.08 17.27 -4.25
N GLY A 694 -12.64 16.27 -5.03
CA GLY A 694 -12.74 16.30 -6.50
C GLY A 694 -11.56 16.95 -7.25
N VAL A 695 -10.87 17.95 -6.68
CA VAL A 695 -9.74 18.60 -7.38
C VAL A 695 -8.61 17.61 -7.67
N SER A 696 -8.27 17.48 -8.96
CA SER A 696 -7.17 16.66 -9.48
C SER A 696 -6.15 17.56 -10.15
N ILE A 697 -4.91 17.52 -9.66
CA ILE A 697 -3.75 18.15 -10.29
C ILE A 697 -3.19 17.14 -11.29
N GLU A 698 -3.29 17.47 -12.57
CA GLU A 698 -2.90 16.64 -13.72
C GLU A 698 -1.54 17.04 -14.31
N SER A 699 -0.97 18.18 -13.86
CA SER A 699 0.38 18.60 -14.24
C SER A 699 1.44 17.63 -13.69
N ASP A 700 2.46 17.34 -14.50
CA ASP A 700 3.63 16.53 -14.14
C ASP A 700 4.68 17.31 -13.33
N ARG A 701 4.37 18.56 -12.95
CA ARG A 701 5.24 19.46 -12.18
C ARG A 701 5.85 18.84 -10.92
N PHE A 702 5.09 17.98 -10.23
CA PHE A 702 5.51 17.34 -8.99
C PHE A 702 5.56 15.81 -9.15
N GLU A 703 6.78 15.27 -9.27
CA GLU A 703 7.00 13.82 -9.36
C GLU A 703 6.93 13.11 -7.99
N HIS A 704 7.13 13.87 -6.90
CA HIS A 704 7.12 13.40 -5.52
C HIS A 704 6.15 14.21 -4.65
N VAL A 705 5.21 13.52 -4.01
CA VAL A 705 4.29 14.08 -3.01
C VAL A 705 4.67 13.63 -1.61
N TYR A 706 4.63 14.55 -0.66
CA TYR A 706 4.62 14.21 0.76
C TYR A 706 3.22 14.39 1.31
N TYR A 707 2.76 13.45 2.13
CA TYR A 707 1.48 13.58 2.81
C TYR A 707 1.63 13.31 4.30
N ILE A 708 1.23 14.26 5.13
CA ILE A 708 1.33 14.14 6.59
C ILE A 708 -0.01 13.63 7.12
N ALA A 709 -0.03 12.35 7.40
CA ALA A 709 -1.15 11.65 7.99
C ALA A 709 -1.23 11.95 9.50
N THR A 710 -2.41 12.34 9.97
CA THR A 710 -2.65 12.65 11.39
C THR A 710 -4.08 12.28 11.74
N ASP A 711 -4.28 11.77 12.96
CA ASP A 711 -5.61 11.52 13.53
C ASP A 711 -6.40 12.86 13.65
N PRO A 712 -7.74 12.85 13.58
CA PRO A 712 -8.64 11.69 13.60
C PRO A 712 -9.04 11.17 12.20
N LEU A 713 -8.38 11.62 11.14
CA LEU A 713 -8.67 11.16 9.78
C LEU A 713 -8.30 9.68 9.60
N THR A 714 -8.92 9.05 8.62
CA THR A 714 -8.72 7.63 8.32
C THR A 714 -7.65 7.42 7.26
N ALA A 715 -7.24 6.16 7.07
CA ALA A 715 -6.35 5.75 5.98
C ALA A 715 -6.86 6.16 4.60
N GLU A 716 -8.18 6.18 4.40
CA GLU A 716 -8.81 6.55 3.15
C GLU A 716 -8.66 8.04 2.86
N ASP A 717 -8.96 8.88 3.85
CA ASP A 717 -8.78 10.34 3.77
C ASP A 717 -7.33 10.69 3.46
N TRP A 718 -6.38 9.99 4.10
CA TRP A 718 -4.96 10.21 3.89
C TRP A 718 -4.55 9.87 2.46
N LEU A 719 -4.97 8.71 1.95
CA LEU A 719 -4.62 8.29 0.60
C LEU A 719 -5.27 9.18 -0.47
N GLN A 720 -6.53 9.58 -0.28
CA GLN A 720 -7.23 10.52 -1.16
C GLN A 720 -6.49 11.87 -1.19
N GLY A 721 -6.10 12.40 -0.02
CA GLY A 721 -5.32 13.62 0.09
C GLY A 721 -3.93 13.51 -0.55
N ALA A 722 -3.25 12.38 -0.36
CA ALA A 722 -1.92 12.12 -0.91
C ALA A 722 -1.91 11.92 -2.43
N ARG A 723 -3.04 11.54 -3.02
CA ARG A 723 -3.19 11.26 -4.45
C ARG A 723 -3.85 12.38 -5.24
N ARG A 724 -3.89 13.62 -4.73
CA ARG A 724 -4.41 14.77 -5.51
C ARG A 724 -3.55 15.16 -6.70
N VAL A 725 -2.23 14.99 -6.57
CA VAL A 725 -1.31 15.08 -7.71
C VAL A 725 -1.29 13.72 -8.39
N ARG A 726 -2.06 13.58 -9.49
CA ARG A 726 -2.30 12.29 -10.14
C ARG A 726 -1.04 11.73 -10.84
N PRO A 727 -0.20 12.54 -11.51
CA PRO A 727 1.00 12.06 -12.19
C PRO A 727 2.15 11.63 -11.26
N ALA A 728 2.11 11.98 -9.97
CA ALA A 728 3.19 11.68 -9.04
C ALA A 728 3.47 10.17 -8.99
N GLN A 729 4.73 9.81 -9.20
CA GLN A 729 5.23 8.43 -9.23
C GLN A 729 5.64 7.95 -7.83
N LYS A 730 5.96 8.89 -6.93
CA LYS A 730 6.32 8.61 -5.55
C LYS A 730 5.47 9.43 -4.58
N VAL A 731 4.99 8.77 -3.53
CA VAL A 731 4.28 9.40 -2.42
C VAL A 731 4.94 8.95 -1.11
N THR A 732 5.42 9.90 -0.31
CA THR A 732 5.88 9.61 1.06
C THR A 732 4.78 10.00 2.05
N VAL A 733 4.20 9.04 2.74
CA VAL A 733 3.25 9.26 3.83
C VAL A 733 3.99 9.30 5.17
N LEU A 734 3.91 10.44 5.85
CA LEU A 734 4.49 10.70 7.15
C LEU A 734 3.43 10.55 8.24
N LEU A 735 3.57 9.53 9.09
CA LEU A 735 2.63 9.26 10.19
C LEU A 735 2.96 10.14 11.39
N ARG A 736 2.11 11.13 11.67
CA ARG A 736 2.28 12.07 12.79
C ARG A 736 1.18 11.84 13.83
N GLN A 737 1.58 11.47 15.05
CA GLN A 737 0.64 11.24 16.16
C GLN A 737 -0.48 10.25 15.81
N VAL A 738 -0.18 9.26 14.96
CA VAL A 738 -1.12 8.23 14.53
C VAL A 738 -1.07 7.10 15.56
N THR A 739 -2.11 7.01 16.39
CA THR A 739 -2.18 6.02 17.47
C THR A 739 -3.45 5.18 17.35
N GLY A 740 -3.28 3.86 17.28
CA GLY A 740 -4.39 2.92 17.33
C GLY A 740 -4.98 2.80 18.74
N SER A 741 -6.27 2.50 18.83
CA SER A 741 -6.93 2.18 20.10
C SER A 741 -7.78 0.93 19.98
N ASN A 742 -7.44 -0.10 20.76
CA ASN A 742 -8.19 -1.36 20.82
C ASN A 742 -9.52 -1.22 21.59
N ASP A 743 -9.70 -0.13 22.35
CA ASP A 743 -10.91 0.11 23.15
C ASP A 743 -12.07 0.69 22.33
N LEU A 744 -11.85 1.02 21.05
CA LEU A 744 -12.92 1.52 20.17
C LEU A 744 -13.92 0.41 19.85
N LEU A 745 -15.20 0.67 20.07
CA LEU A 745 -16.29 -0.24 19.70
C LEU A 745 -16.43 -0.31 18.17
N THR A 746 -16.61 -1.51 17.64
CA THR A 746 -16.69 -1.74 16.18
C THR A 746 -17.95 -2.46 15.74
N ASP A 747 -18.84 -2.74 16.69
CA ASP A 747 -20.15 -3.29 16.45
C ASP A 747 -21.19 -2.15 16.55
N PRO A 748 -21.97 -1.89 15.50
CA PRO A 748 -23.00 -0.85 15.53
C PRO A 748 -24.04 -1.05 16.64
N GLY A 749 -24.42 -2.29 16.94
CA GLY A 749 -25.40 -2.64 17.98
C GLY A 749 -24.89 -2.35 19.39
N GLU A 750 -23.62 -2.67 19.66
CA GLU A 750 -22.95 -2.36 20.93
C GLU A 750 -22.83 -0.84 21.14
N ILE A 751 -22.48 -0.08 20.10
CA ILE A 751 -22.43 1.39 20.17
C ILE A 751 -23.82 1.96 20.51
N LEU A 752 -24.86 1.49 19.83
CA LEU A 752 -26.23 1.97 20.05
C LEU A 752 -26.72 1.63 21.47
N SER A 753 -26.62 0.36 21.88
CA SER A 753 -27.03 -0.13 23.21
C SER A 753 -26.38 0.66 24.35
N ARG A 754 -25.10 0.98 24.21
CA ARG A 754 -24.38 1.77 25.21
C ARG A 754 -24.90 3.20 25.30
N ARG A 755 -25.19 3.84 24.17
CA ARG A 755 -25.78 5.19 24.15
C ARG A 755 -27.19 5.23 24.73
N GLU A 756 -28.02 4.24 24.41
CA GLU A 756 -29.34 4.11 25.03
C GLU A 756 -29.24 3.94 26.55
N THR A 757 -28.30 3.13 27.03
CA THR A 757 -28.09 2.90 28.46
C THR A 757 -27.66 4.18 29.19
N ARG A 758 -26.72 4.93 28.60
CA ARG A 758 -26.32 6.26 29.10
C ARG A 758 -27.50 7.23 29.14
N ALA A 759 -28.32 7.26 28.10
CA ALA A 759 -29.48 8.13 28.01
C ALA A 759 -30.56 7.77 29.05
N ARG A 760 -30.90 6.47 29.20
CA ARG A 760 -31.83 5.99 30.24
C ARG A 760 -31.40 6.41 31.64
N TYR A 761 -30.09 6.45 31.92
CA TYR A 761 -29.55 6.88 33.20
C TYR A 761 -29.77 8.37 33.51
N GLU A 762 -29.79 9.25 32.50
CA GLU A 762 -30.07 10.68 32.69
C GLU A 762 -31.58 10.97 32.78
N TRP A 763 -32.38 10.42 31.86
CA TRP A 763 -33.77 10.86 31.63
C TRP A 763 -34.88 9.91 32.17
N ARG A 764 -34.53 8.75 32.75
CA ARG A 764 -35.44 7.63 33.14
C ARG A 764 -36.11 6.94 31.94
N ASP A 765 -36.63 5.72 32.13
CA ASP A 765 -37.21 4.88 31.08
C ASP A 765 -38.37 5.57 30.34
N GLY A 766 -38.40 5.41 29.01
CA GLY A 766 -39.51 5.83 28.13
C GLY A 766 -39.32 7.14 27.36
N ALA A 767 -38.22 7.88 27.55
CA ALA A 767 -38.07 9.22 26.99
C ALA A 767 -37.27 9.33 25.66
N ILE A 768 -36.56 8.30 25.21
CA ILE A 768 -35.68 8.38 24.02
C ILE A 768 -35.78 7.11 23.19
N THR A 769 -36.17 7.26 21.92
CA THR A 769 -36.17 6.20 20.91
C THR A 769 -35.15 6.57 19.85
N ALA A 770 -34.28 5.64 19.48
CA ALA A 770 -33.39 5.83 18.34
C ALA A 770 -34.19 6.09 17.06
N VAL A 771 -33.78 7.09 16.29
CA VAL A 771 -34.37 7.47 15.00
C VAL A 771 -33.52 6.96 13.84
N GLY A 772 -34.04 7.03 12.60
CA GLY A 772 -33.37 6.45 11.42
C GLY A 772 -31.91 6.92 11.23
N ILE A 773 -31.59 8.16 11.58
CA ILE A 773 -30.22 8.68 11.50
C ILE A 773 -29.27 8.05 12.52
N ASP A 774 -29.76 7.59 13.68
CA ASP A 774 -28.93 6.94 14.68
C ASP A 774 -28.31 5.65 14.11
N ALA A 775 -29.07 4.90 13.30
CA ALA A 775 -28.57 3.70 12.60
C ALA A 775 -27.42 4.04 11.64
N LEU A 776 -27.53 5.12 10.87
CA LEU A 776 -26.45 5.59 9.99
C LEU A 776 -25.22 6.00 10.80
N ILE A 777 -25.41 6.73 11.91
CA ILE A 777 -24.31 7.21 12.76
C ILE A 777 -23.53 6.04 13.35
N VAL A 778 -24.21 5.04 13.93
CA VAL A 778 -23.50 3.91 14.54
C VAL A 778 -22.79 3.03 13.52
N VAL A 779 -23.35 2.87 12.31
CA VAL A 779 -22.68 2.16 11.20
C VAL A 779 -21.41 2.90 10.77
N LYS A 780 -21.50 4.22 10.54
CA LYS A 780 -20.34 5.03 10.11
C LYS A 780 -19.27 5.11 11.19
N GLU A 781 -19.67 5.24 12.45
CA GLU A 781 -18.76 5.24 13.59
C GLU A 781 -18.06 3.89 13.76
N ALA A 782 -18.79 2.76 13.66
CA ALA A 782 -18.21 1.43 13.72
C ALA A 782 -17.17 1.22 12.60
N GLN A 783 -17.50 1.62 11.37
CA GLN A 783 -16.57 1.58 10.23
C GLN A 783 -15.31 2.41 10.51
N GLN A 784 -15.48 3.66 10.98
CA GLN A 784 -14.36 4.53 11.32
C GLN A 784 -13.49 3.96 12.45
N ASN A 785 -14.12 3.35 13.46
CA ASN A 785 -13.44 2.75 14.60
C ASN A 785 -12.61 1.52 14.19
N ARG A 786 -13.09 0.70 13.24
CA ARG A 786 -12.30 -0.41 12.68
C ARG A 786 -11.02 0.09 12.02
N LEU A 787 -11.13 1.16 11.22
CA LEU A 787 -9.97 1.78 10.57
C LEU A 787 -8.99 2.39 11.60
N LYS A 788 -9.50 2.95 12.70
CA LYS A 788 -8.74 3.58 13.79
C LYS A 788 -8.15 2.62 14.83
N ARG A 789 -8.56 1.33 14.86
CA ARG A 789 -7.93 0.35 15.76
C ARG A 789 -6.46 0.13 15.42
N ASN A 790 -6.13 0.03 14.13
CA ASN A 790 -4.76 -0.10 13.65
C ASN A 790 -4.52 0.74 12.37
N PRO A 791 -4.48 2.08 12.50
CA PRO A 791 -4.50 3.00 11.37
C PRO A 791 -3.31 2.82 10.40
N LYS A 792 -2.12 2.52 10.93
CA LYS A 792 -0.93 2.23 10.10
C LYS A 792 -1.15 0.98 9.24
N GLN A 793 -1.67 -0.09 9.83
CA GLN A 793 -1.95 -1.32 9.10
C GLN A 793 -3.09 -1.12 8.10
N SER A 794 -4.16 -0.42 8.48
CA SER A 794 -5.27 -0.06 7.58
C SER A 794 -4.78 0.69 6.34
N LEU A 795 -3.83 1.62 6.48
CA LEU A 795 -3.21 2.32 5.35
C LEU A 795 -2.40 1.37 4.45
N ILE A 796 -1.59 0.49 5.04
CA ILE A 796 -0.81 -0.50 4.28
C ILE A 796 -1.74 -1.40 3.48
N ASP A 797 -2.81 -1.90 4.10
CA ASP A 797 -3.76 -2.82 3.49
C ASP A 797 -4.55 -2.13 2.38
N LEU A 798 -5.01 -0.90 2.61
CA LEU A 798 -5.67 -0.07 1.59
C LEU A 798 -4.76 0.18 0.39
N CYS A 799 -3.50 0.56 0.62
CA CYS A 799 -2.56 0.81 -0.47
C CYS A 799 -2.27 -0.48 -1.28
N LYS A 800 -2.10 -1.62 -0.61
CA LYS A 800 -1.92 -2.92 -1.28
C LYS A 800 -3.17 -3.35 -2.06
N ALA A 801 -4.36 -3.15 -1.50
CA ALA A 801 -5.63 -3.46 -2.14
C ALA A 801 -5.85 -2.62 -3.41
N ARG A 802 -5.42 -1.35 -3.39
CA ARG A 802 -5.41 -0.47 -4.57
C ARG A 802 -4.22 -0.71 -5.51
N GLY A 803 -3.38 -1.71 -5.23
CA GLY A 803 -2.33 -2.18 -6.12
C GLY A 803 -1.04 -1.38 -6.11
N PHE A 804 -0.86 -0.45 -5.16
CA PHE A 804 0.35 0.35 -5.01
C PHE A 804 1.55 -0.51 -4.58
N THR A 805 2.76 -0.09 -4.96
CA THR A 805 3.99 -0.63 -4.37
C THR A 805 4.21 0.06 -3.03
N VAL A 806 4.21 -0.70 -1.93
CA VAL A 806 4.29 -0.14 -0.57
C VAL A 806 5.60 -0.51 0.10
N THR A 807 6.36 0.50 0.51
CA THR A 807 7.58 0.37 1.32
C THR A 807 7.31 0.97 2.70
N VAL A 808 7.65 0.25 3.77
CA VAL A 808 7.52 0.76 5.14
C VAL A 808 8.92 0.90 5.73
N ASP A 809 9.27 2.13 6.11
CA ASP A 809 10.54 2.45 6.75
C ASP A 809 10.31 2.70 8.25
N ASN A 810 10.75 1.73 9.06
CA ASN A 810 10.66 1.79 10.52
C ASN A 810 12.02 2.11 11.18
N ASP A 811 13.11 2.13 10.40
CA ASP A 811 14.47 2.14 10.93
C ASP A 811 15.12 3.54 10.82
N ALA A 812 14.51 4.45 10.06
CA ALA A 812 14.99 5.82 9.95
C ALA A 812 15.04 6.56 11.32
N PRO A 813 16.11 7.31 11.60
CA PRO A 813 16.31 8.00 12.87
C PRO A 813 15.26 9.10 13.08
N LYS A 814 14.67 9.17 14.28
CA LYS A 814 13.60 10.11 14.62
C LYS A 814 14.13 11.41 15.21
N ASN A 815 13.91 12.54 14.54
CA ASN A 815 14.23 13.86 15.07
C ASN A 815 13.07 14.49 15.86
N LYS A 816 12.94 14.07 17.13
CA LYS A 816 11.92 14.61 18.05
C LYS A 816 12.17 16.07 18.45
N GLU A 817 13.43 16.50 18.48
CA GLU A 817 13.78 17.86 18.92
C GLU A 817 13.35 18.89 17.88
N LEU A 818 13.53 18.59 16.59
CA LEU A 818 13.04 19.44 15.51
C LEU A 818 11.51 19.60 15.55
N VAL A 819 10.76 18.53 15.83
CA VAL A 819 9.30 18.62 16.03
C VAL A 819 8.94 19.51 17.20
N LYS A 820 9.66 19.40 18.32
CA LYS A 820 9.46 20.25 19.50
C LYS A 820 9.76 21.72 19.18
N GLN A 821 10.83 21.99 18.46
CA GLN A 821 11.20 23.33 18.01
C GLN A 821 10.12 23.94 17.09
N LEU A 822 9.66 23.22 16.06
CA LEU A 822 8.57 23.69 15.19
C LEU A 822 7.28 23.99 15.95
N ASN A 823 6.96 23.19 16.97
CA ASN A 823 5.80 23.42 17.83
C ASN A 823 5.96 24.69 18.67
N ALA A 824 7.12 24.90 19.28
CA ALA A 824 7.41 26.08 20.08
C ALA A 824 7.39 27.35 19.21
N ASP A 825 8.11 27.36 18.09
CA ASP A 825 8.18 28.49 17.15
C ASP A 825 6.77 28.92 16.69
N HIS A 826 5.95 27.95 16.27
CA HIS A 826 4.59 28.22 15.82
C HIS A 826 3.67 28.70 16.94
N GLN A 827 3.75 28.10 18.14
CA GLN A 827 2.95 28.56 19.28
C GLN A 827 3.30 30.00 19.69
N HIS A 828 4.60 30.34 19.73
CA HIS A 828 5.03 31.71 20.02
C HIS A 828 4.54 32.70 18.97
N ALA A 829 4.71 32.40 17.68
CA ALA A 829 4.26 33.26 16.59
C ALA A 829 2.74 33.45 16.60
N LYS A 830 1.99 32.37 16.81
CA LYS A 830 0.51 32.40 16.85
C LYS A 830 -0.02 33.18 18.05
N ARG A 831 0.50 32.93 19.26
CA ARG A 831 0.11 33.69 20.46
C ARG A 831 0.34 35.18 20.28
N ARG A 832 1.48 35.56 19.71
CA ARG A 832 1.78 36.96 19.37
C ARG A 832 0.78 37.54 18.37
N ALA A 833 0.48 36.82 17.29
CA ALA A 833 -0.49 37.27 16.29
C ALA A 833 -1.90 37.47 16.88
N ILE A 834 -2.35 36.60 17.78
CA ILE A 834 -3.65 36.74 18.47
C ILE A 834 -3.62 37.91 19.48
N GLN A 835 -2.51 38.06 20.20
CA GLN A 835 -2.32 39.12 21.18
C GLN A 835 -2.33 40.50 20.52
N ASP A 836 -1.71 40.63 19.34
CA ASP A 836 -1.56 41.87 18.58
C ASP A 836 -2.73 42.12 17.61
N ALA A 837 -3.67 41.17 17.47
CA ALA A 837 -4.80 41.28 16.54
C ALA A 837 -5.83 42.33 16.99
N GLU A 838 -6.30 43.15 16.05
CA GLU A 838 -7.40 44.09 16.29
C GLU A 838 -8.70 43.39 16.66
N VAL A 839 -9.49 44.06 17.50
CA VAL A 839 -10.83 43.61 17.89
C VAL A 839 -11.69 43.39 16.64
N LEU A 840 -12.47 42.31 16.67
CA LEU A 840 -13.40 41.95 15.61
C LEU A 840 -14.83 42.19 16.11
N ASP A 841 -15.65 42.87 15.31
CA ASP A 841 -17.06 43.04 15.61
C ASP A 841 -17.84 41.72 15.42
N GLU A 842 -18.98 41.61 16.09
CA GLU A 842 -19.79 40.39 16.10
C GLU A 842 -20.28 40.01 14.69
N PHE A 843 -20.71 40.97 13.88
CA PHE A 843 -21.19 40.70 12.53
C PHE A 843 -20.09 40.10 11.63
N THR A 844 -18.88 40.66 11.68
CA THR A 844 -17.73 40.12 10.94
C THR A 844 -17.31 38.75 11.49
N ALA A 845 -17.30 38.58 12.82
CA ALA A 845 -17.00 37.29 13.45
C ALA A 845 -17.98 36.21 13.00
N GLU A 846 -19.29 36.48 13.05
CA GLU A 846 -20.32 35.58 12.56
C GLU A 846 -20.15 35.26 11.07
N SER A 847 -19.86 36.27 10.24
CA SER A 847 -19.63 36.07 8.81
C SER A 847 -18.45 35.13 8.52
N LEU A 848 -17.35 35.25 9.28
CA LEU A 848 -16.19 34.37 9.17
C LEU A 848 -16.43 32.96 9.74
N GLN A 849 -17.21 32.85 10.82
CA GLN A 849 -17.59 31.56 11.41
C GLN A 849 -18.55 30.78 10.50
N ARG A 850 -19.55 31.47 9.93
CA ARG A 850 -20.50 30.91 8.96
C ARG A 850 -19.89 30.68 7.56
N GLY A 851 -18.63 31.06 7.36
CA GLY A 851 -17.92 30.88 6.09
C GLY A 851 -18.44 31.74 4.94
N ARG A 852 -19.21 32.79 5.25
CA ARG A 852 -19.70 33.79 4.27
C ARG A 852 -18.58 34.70 3.78
N ARG A 853 -17.50 34.80 4.56
CA ARG A 853 -16.27 35.51 4.20
C ARG A 853 -15.08 34.55 4.26
N ALA A 854 -14.23 34.58 3.24
CA ALA A 854 -12.99 33.81 3.22
C ALA A 854 -11.97 34.42 4.22
N LYS A 855 -11.20 33.56 4.91
CA LYS A 855 -10.22 33.98 5.91
C LYS A 855 -8.86 34.25 5.28
N THR A 856 -8.20 35.30 5.75
CA THR A 856 -6.75 35.53 5.64
C THR A 856 -6.08 35.20 6.99
N PRO A 857 -4.74 35.08 7.07
CA PRO A 857 -4.05 34.84 8.33
C PRO A 857 -4.40 35.88 9.42
N GLU A 858 -4.55 37.14 9.02
CA GLU A 858 -4.91 38.26 9.90
C GLU A 858 -6.35 38.09 10.42
N LEU A 859 -7.32 37.84 9.54
CA LEU A 859 -8.71 37.62 9.94
C LEU A 859 -8.87 36.38 10.82
N ALA A 860 -8.05 35.36 10.61
CA ALA A 860 -8.05 34.18 11.46
C ALA A 860 -7.54 34.47 12.88
N ALA A 861 -6.48 35.26 13.03
CA ALA A 861 -5.99 35.69 14.34
C ALA A 861 -7.01 36.57 15.07
N ARG A 862 -7.66 37.50 14.35
CA ARG A 862 -8.75 38.35 14.89
C ARG A 862 -9.95 37.53 15.34
N LEU A 863 -10.35 36.52 14.56
CA LEU A 863 -11.45 35.63 14.93
C LEU A 863 -11.10 34.80 16.17
N GLU A 864 -9.89 34.24 16.23
CA GLU A 864 -9.47 33.45 17.38
C GLU A 864 -9.35 34.31 18.65
N ARG A 865 -8.89 35.56 18.52
CA ARG A 865 -8.94 36.56 19.60
C ARG A 865 -10.38 36.78 20.08
N TYR A 866 -11.30 37.08 19.17
CA TYR A 866 -12.72 37.27 19.49
C TYR A 866 -13.33 36.04 20.20
N GLN A 867 -12.97 34.84 19.76
CA GLN A 867 -13.43 33.60 20.42
C GLN A 867 -12.88 33.48 21.84
N ILE A 868 -11.59 33.74 22.05
CA ILE A 868 -10.99 33.70 23.38
C ILE A 868 -11.63 34.75 24.28
N THR A 869 -11.76 36.01 23.84
CA THR A 869 -12.35 37.07 24.67
C THR A 869 -13.80 36.76 25.03
N ARG A 870 -14.57 36.24 24.08
CA ARG A 870 -15.96 35.82 24.32
C ARG A 870 -16.06 34.64 25.30
N GLU A 871 -15.33 33.55 25.05
CA GLU A 871 -15.44 32.33 25.87
C GLU A 871 -14.84 32.50 27.28
N PHE A 872 -13.84 33.35 27.43
CA PHE A 872 -13.23 33.65 28.74
C PHE A 872 -13.81 34.90 29.40
N THR A 873 -14.91 35.45 28.85
CA THR A 873 -15.62 36.62 29.39
C THR A 873 -14.69 37.80 29.67
N LEU A 874 -13.79 38.10 28.74
CA LEU A 874 -12.83 39.19 28.80
C LEU A 874 -13.36 40.41 28.05
N GLU A 875 -12.91 41.61 28.43
CA GLU A 875 -13.10 42.80 27.61
C GLU A 875 -12.48 42.59 26.21
N PRO A 876 -13.08 43.11 25.12
CA PRO A 876 -12.62 42.81 23.76
C PRO A 876 -11.15 43.14 23.47
N ASP A 877 -10.62 44.19 24.11
CA ASP A 877 -9.24 44.67 23.98
C ASP A 877 -8.32 44.16 25.12
N ALA A 878 -8.83 43.34 26.03
CA ALA A 878 -8.05 42.82 27.16
C ALA A 878 -6.79 42.07 26.71
N ARG A 879 -5.73 42.17 27.52
CA ARG A 879 -4.55 41.32 27.35
C ARG A 879 -4.93 39.87 27.66
N ILE A 880 -4.50 38.93 26.83
CA ILE A 880 -4.76 37.51 27.03
C ILE A 880 -3.61 36.92 27.83
N GLU A 881 -3.89 36.53 29.07
CA GLU A 881 -2.88 35.96 29.98
C GLU A 881 -2.42 34.56 29.53
N PRO A 882 -1.20 34.12 29.89
CA PRO A 882 -0.66 32.81 29.50
C PRO A 882 -1.57 31.63 29.84
N ASP A 883 -2.16 31.62 31.04
CA ASP A 883 -3.05 30.56 31.52
C ASP A 883 -4.31 30.43 30.64
N ILE A 884 -4.79 31.53 30.04
CA ILE A 884 -5.92 31.52 29.11
C ILE A 884 -5.52 30.87 27.79
N PHE A 885 -4.32 31.15 27.27
CA PHE A 885 -3.82 30.47 26.08
C PHE A 885 -3.61 28.97 26.30
N GLU A 886 -3.15 28.60 27.50
CA GLU A 886 -2.96 27.19 27.90
C GLU A 886 -4.30 26.47 28.02
N CYS A 887 -5.29 27.11 28.66
CA CYS A 887 -6.65 26.57 28.75
C CYS A 887 -7.32 26.48 27.37
N TRP A 888 -7.23 27.53 26.54
CA TRP A 888 -7.82 27.56 25.18
C TRP A 888 -7.28 26.44 24.28
N ALA A 889 -5.96 26.15 24.37
CA ALA A 889 -5.30 25.03 23.70
C ALA A 889 -5.58 24.92 22.18
N ASP A 890 -5.57 26.05 21.47
CA ASP A 890 -5.96 26.19 20.06
C ASP A 890 -7.44 25.78 19.80
N GLY A 891 -8.35 26.18 20.70
CA GLY A 891 -9.78 25.89 20.67
C GLY A 891 -10.19 24.52 21.23
N ARG A 892 -9.23 23.62 21.47
CA ARG A 892 -9.49 22.28 22.03
C ARG A 892 -9.94 22.31 23.49
N GLY A 893 -9.64 23.40 24.20
CA GLY A 893 -10.04 23.64 25.58
C GLY A 893 -11.53 23.88 25.77
N LEU A 894 -12.29 24.20 24.71
CA LEU A 894 -13.70 24.54 24.85
C LEU A 894 -14.54 23.40 25.43
N ALA A 895 -14.25 22.17 25.03
CA ALA A 895 -14.91 20.99 25.61
C ALA A 895 -14.58 20.82 27.11
N THR A 896 -13.36 21.17 27.53
CA THR A 896 -12.96 21.20 28.93
C THR A 896 -13.74 22.26 29.70
N LEU A 897 -13.91 23.47 29.13
CA LEU A 897 -14.70 24.54 29.72
C LEU A 897 -16.17 24.17 29.87
N HIS A 898 -16.81 23.64 28.82
CA HIS A 898 -18.21 23.20 28.90
C HIS A 898 -18.42 22.08 29.95
N ARG A 899 -17.45 21.17 30.06
CA ARG A 899 -17.48 20.10 31.07
C ARG A 899 -17.30 20.68 32.47
N ALA A 900 -16.40 21.66 32.65
CA ALA A 900 -16.24 22.39 33.91
C ALA A 900 -17.51 23.17 34.28
N ASP A 901 -18.15 23.85 33.33
CA ASP A 901 -19.45 24.52 33.53
C ASP A 901 -20.52 23.52 34.01
N ASN A 902 -20.56 22.30 33.46
CA ASN A 902 -21.52 21.28 33.88
C ASN A 902 -21.23 20.72 35.29
N VAL A 903 -19.96 20.63 35.69
CA VAL A 903 -19.56 20.03 36.98
C VAL A 903 -19.63 21.03 38.13
N PHE A 904 -19.08 22.23 37.93
CA PHE A 904 -18.96 23.27 38.95
C PHE A 904 -20.10 24.30 38.89
N GLY A 905 -20.87 24.34 37.79
CA GLY A 905 -22.03 25.21 37.69
C GLY A 905 -23.22 24.77 38.55
N SER A 906 -24.18 25.66 38.65
CA SER A 906 -25.43 25.51 39.39
C SER A 906 -26.33 24.41 38.80
N SER A 907 -27.07 23.73 39.67
CA SER A 907 -27.99 22.66 39.26
C SER A 907 -29.05 23.13 38.26
N ALA A 908 -29.50 24.38 38.37
CA ALA A 908 -30.50 24.97 37.46
C ALA A 908 -29.95 25.15 36.02
N ALA A 909 -28.70 25.62 35.89
CA ALA A 909 -28.07 25.78 34.58
C ALA A 909 -27.83 24.42 33.90
N VAL A 910 -27.42 23.40 34.67
CA VAL A 910 -27.22 22.04 34.15
C VAL A 910 -28.55 21.39 33.75
N GLU A 911 -29.63 21.62 34.50
CA GLU A 911 -30.98 21.18 34.15
C GLU A 911 -31.42 21.76 32.80
N ALA A 912 -31.27 23.08 32.61
CA ALA A 912 -31.67 23.73 31.37
C ALA A 912 -30.93 23.17 30.15
N ARG A 913 -29.61 22.95 30.26
CA ARG A 913 -28.80 22.32 29.19
C ARG A 913 -29.26 20.88 28.91
N SER A 914 -29.53 20.10 29.95
CA SER A 914 -30.03 18.71 29.83
C SER A 914 -31.40 18.64 29.13
N GLN A 915 -32.27 19.63 29.32
CA GLN A 915 -33.56 19.68 28.61
C GLN A 915 -33.38 20.04 27.12
N ALA A 916 -32.43 20.91 26.78
CA ALA A 916 -32.14 21.26 25.39
C ALA A 916 -31.61 20.05 24.58
N GLU A 917 -30.80 19.19 25.21
CA GLU A 917 -30.23 17.99 24.57
C GLU A 917 -31.28 16.95 24.16
N LYS A 918 -32.48 16.94 24.77
CA LYS A 918 -33.56 15.99 24.42
C LYS A 918 -34.09 16.13 22.99
N GLN A 919 -33.89 17.28 22.36
CA GLN A 919 -34.36 17.54 21.00
C GLN A 919 -33.39 17.01 19.92
N LYS A 920 -32.21 16.54 20.32
CA LYS A 920 -31.18 16.03 19.40
C LYS A 920 -31.32 14.51 19.22
N PRO A 921 -30.86 13.95 18.08
CA PRO A 921 -30.73 12.50 17.92
C PRO A 921 -29.95 11.89 19.08
N LEU A 922 -30.34 10.69 19.51
CA LEU A 922 -29.73 10.00 20.67
C LEU A 922 -28.21 9.95 20.54
N THR A 923 -27.72 9.63 19.36
CA THR A 923 -26.29 9.49 19.06
C THR A 923 -25.47 10.79 19.10
N ARG A 924 -26.13 11.95 19.09
CA ARG A 924 -25.49 13.27 19.19
C ARG A 924 -25.80 14.02 20.48
N SER A 925 -26.79 13.56 21.24
CA SER A 925 -27.14 14.14 22.54
C SER A 925 -25.97 14.01 23.53
N GLN A 926 -25.71 15.08 24.27
CA GLN A 926 -24.87 15.07 25.44
C GLN A 926 -25.72 14.81 26.69
N THR A 927 -25.05 14.44 27.78
CA THR A 927 -25.71 14.16 29.07
C THR A 927 -25.12 15.04 30.18
N PRO A 928 -25.46 16.35 30.23
CA PRO A 928 -24.87 17.31 31.18
C PRO A 928 -25.06 16.92 32.64
N LYS A 929 -26.23 16.37 33.01
CA LYS A 929 -26.46 15.91 34.39
C LYS A 929 -25.67 14.67 34.70
N ASN A 930 -25.55 13.74 33.76
CA ASN A 930 -24.75 12.55 33.94
C ASN A 930 -23.27 12.93 34.08
N GLN A 931 -22.77 13.87 33.27
CA GLN A 931 -21.42 14.45 33.43
C GLN A 931 -21.22 15.01 34.85
N GLN A 932 -22.15 15.83 35.32
CA GLN A 932 -22.10 16.38 36.67
C GLN A 932 -22.03 15.25 37.71
N ARG A 933 -22.93 14.25 37.65
CA ARG A 933 -22.94 13.11 38.58
C ARG A 933 -21.62 12.35 38.57
N ILE A 934 -21.10 12.00 37.39
CA ILE A 934 -19.88 11.20 37.22
C ILE A 934 -18.66 11.91 37.81
N PHE A 935 -18.43 13.17 37.44
CA PHE A 935 -17.24 13.88 37.90
C PHE A 935 -17.32 14.28 39.38
N ARG A 936 -18.50 14.63 39.89
CA ARG A 936 -18.69 14.86 41.34
C ARG A 936 -18.42 13.59 42.14
N ARG A 937 -18.86 12.43 41.63
CA ARG A 937 -18.55 11.12 42.22
C ARG A 937 -17.06 10.81 42.17
N LEU A 938 -16.39 11.11 41.06
CA LEU A 938 -14.94 10.92 40.92
C LEU A 938 -14.17 11.77 41.93
N LEU A 939 -14.49 13.05 42.08
CA LEU A 939 -13.87 13.94 43.07
C LEU A 939 -14.03 13.38 44.50
N ALA A 940 -15.23 12.92 44.84
CA ALA A 940 -15.49 12.31 46.14
C ALA A 940 -14.65 11.04 46.37
N GLN A 941 -14.53 10.15 45.37
CA GLN A 941 -13.70 8.94 45.47
C GLN A 941 -12.20 9.23 45.56
N LEU A 942 -11.77 10.37 45.02
CA LEU A 942 -10.42 10.89 45.15
C LEU A 942 -10.22 11.71 46.43
N ASN A 943 -11.22 11.76 47.33
CA ASN A 943 -11.15 12.53 48.57
C ASN A 943 -10.79 14.01 48.31
N ILE A 944 -11.41 14.59 47.29
CA ILE A 944 -11.32 15.99 46.90
C ILE A 944 -12.68 16.64 47.19
N ASP A 945 -12.66 17.68 48.01
CA ASP A 945 -13.83 18.48 48.33
C ASP A 945 -14.22 19.36 47.13
N ILE A 946 -15.48 19.31 46.73
CA ILE A 946 -15.98 19.99 45.53
C ILE A 946 -16.13 21.51 45.70
N GLU A 947 -16.32 22.01 46.92
CA GLU A 947 -16.52 23.43 47.17
C GLU A 947 -15.18 24.17 47.24
N THR A 948 -14.18 23.52 47.84
CA THR A 948 -12.88 24.12 48.13
C THR A 948 -11.75 23.64 47.22
N GLY A 949 -11.92 22.51 46.54
CA GLY A 949 -10.86 21.86 45.75
C GLY A 949 -9.75 21.23 46.60
N THR A 950 -9.90 21.27 47.92
CA THR A 950 -8.90 20.76 48.86
C THR A 950 -9.07 19.25 49.08
N GLY A 951 -8.01 18.59 49.53
CA GLY A 951 -7.97 17.15 49.68
C GLY A 951 -6.81 16.52 48.93
N SER A 952 -6.71 15.20 49.00
CA SER A 952 -5.61 14.47 48.37
C SER A 952 -5.94 13.01 48.11
N PHE A 953 -5.35 12.46 47.05
CA PHE A 953 -5.51 11.06 46.68
C PHE A 953 -4.18 10.34 46.50
N THR A 954 -4.23 9.02 46.64
CA THR A 954 -3.13 8.11 46.34
C THR A 954 -3.49 7.20 45.17
N ALA A 955 -2.56 6.34 44.75
CA ALA A 955 -2.84 5.30 43.76
C ALA A 955 -3.94 4.31 44.23
N GLU A 956 -4.13 4.13 45.55
CA GLU A 956 -5.18 3.25 46.09
C GLU A 956 -6.58 3.87 45.90
N ASN A 957 -6.73 5.15 46.22
CA ASN A 957 -7.98 5.89 45.97
C ASN A 957 -8.33 5.89 44.49
N ALA A 958 -7.35 6.16 43.62
CA ALA A 958 -7.55 6.15 42.17
C ALA A 958 -7.91 4.76 41.64
N LEU A 959 -7.33 3.69 42.19
CA LEU A 959 -7.70 2.32 41.80
C LEU A 959 -9.11 1.95 42.28
N ALA A 960 -9.52 2.41 43.46
CA ALA A 960 -10.89 2.24 43.96
C ALA A 960 -11.90 2.97 43.07
N ALA A 961 -11.62 4.22 42.71
CA ALA A 961 -12.43 4.98 41.75
C ALA A 961 -12.53 4.23 40.41
N TRP A 962 -11.41 3.74 39.86
CA TRP A 962 -11.43 2.95 38.62
C TRP A 962 -12.32 1.70 38.76
N ARG A 963 -12.25 0.96 39.87
CA ARG A 963 -13.09 -0.24 40.09
C ARG A 963 -14.57 0.09 40.08
N GLU A 964 -14.99 1.16 40.77
CA GLU A 964 -16.37 1.61 40.77
C GLU A 964 -16.82 1.97 39.34
N PHE A 965 -16.10 2.85 38.65
CA PHE A 965 -16.47 3.27 37.31
C PHE A 965 -16.36 2.17 36.25
N HIS A 966 -15.53 1.15 36.47
CA HIS A 966 -15.48 -0.03 35.61
C HIS A 966 -16.78 -0.84 35.66
N THR A 967 -17.49 -0.87 36.80
CA THR A 967 -18.84 -1.46 36.88
C THR A 967 -19.90 -0.61 36.19
N TRP A 968 -19.64 0.69 36.00
CA TRP A 968 -20.55 1.65 35.35
C TRP A 968 -20.04 2.04 33.96
N ARG A 969 -19.25 1.18 33.30
CA ARG A 969 -18.56 1.51 32.06
C ARG A 969 -19.52 1.94 30.96
N ASP A 970 -20.70 1.32 30.88
CA ASP A 970 -21.71 1.64 29.86
C ASP A 970 -22.31 3.04 30.02
N ILE A 971 -22.28 3.60 31.22
CA ILE A 971 -22.82 4.93 31.55
C ILE A 971 -21.73 6.00 31.50
N THR A 972 -20.49 5.64 31.81
CA THR A 972 -19.41 6.60 32.10
C THR A 972 -18.38 6.75 31.00
N ALA A 973 -18.23 5.78 30.10
CA ALA A 973 -17.07 5.69 29.23
C ALA A 973 -17.04 6.72 28.07
N ASP A 974 -18.12 7.48 27.87
CA ASP A 974 -18.13 8.64 26.96
C ASP A 974 -17.60 9.92 27.65
N GLU A 975 -17.56 9.94 28.98
CA GLU A 975 -17.17 11.10 29.81
C GLU A 975 -15.77 10.94 30.39
N ILE A 976 -15.54 9.80 31.04
CA ILE A 976 -14.26 9.40 31.63
C ILE A 976 -13.71 8.18 30.88
N HIS A 977 -12.40 8.17 30.61
CA HIS A 977 -11.82 7.02 29.92
C HIS A 977 -11.64 5.89 30.93
N ILE A 978 -12.36 4.78 30.75
CA ILE A 978 -12.27 3.60 31.62
C ILE A 978 -11.58 2.46 30.85
N PRO A 979 -10.30 2.19 31.11
CA PRO A 979 -9.60 1.08 30.45
C PRO A 979 -10.22 -0.25 30.87
N ALA A 980 -10.24 -1.21 29.94
CA ALA A 980 -10.81 -2.54 30.17
C ALA A 980 -10.08 -3.34 31.26
N LYS A 981 -8.80 -3.03 31.49
CA LYS A 981 -7.97 -3.59 32.56
C LYS A 981 -7.59 -2.50 33.55
N ALA A 982 -7.27 -2.90 34.78
CA ALA A 982 -6.82 -1.98 35.81
C ALA A 982 -5.62 -1.14 35.30
N PRO A 983 -5.64 0.19 35.45
CA PRO A 983 -4.59 1.05 34.93
C PRO A 983 -3.26 0.73 35.63
N LYS A 984 -2.18 0.62 34.84
CA LYS A 984 -0.82 0.38 35.36
C LYS A 984 -0.37 1.49 36.33
N TYR A 985 -0.85 2.72 36.11
CA TYR A 985 -0.57 3.89 36.94
C TYR A 985 -1.89 4.55 37.35
N PRO A 986 -2.59 4.05 38.40
CA PRO A 986 -3.93 4.54 38.75
C PRO A 986 -3.98 6.03 39.06
N ALA A 987 -3.01 6.56 39.82
CA ALA A 987 -2.96 7.99 40.13
C ALA A 987 -2.81 8.86 38.87
N ARG A 988 -2.03 8.41 37.88
CA ARG A 988 -1.90 9.12 36.59
C ARG A 988 -3.21 9.09 35.82
N TRP A 989 -3.91 7.95 35.79
CA TRP A 989 -5.23 7.84 35.18
C TRP A 989 -6.24 8.81 35.82
N ALA A 990 -6.23 8.94 37.15
CA ALA A 990 -7.07 9.89 37.87
C ALA A 990 -6.72 11.35 37.54
N SER A 991 -5.42 11.71 37.54
CA SER A 991 -4.96 13.03 37.10
C SER A 991 -5.39 13.36 35.67
N GLU A 992 -5.32 12.39 34.75
CA GLU A 992 -5.77 12.54 33.36
C GLU A 992 -7.30 12.77 33.27
N GLN A 993 -8.10 12.20 34.19
CA GLN A 993 -9.53 12.51 34.28
C GLN A 993 -9.80 13.87 34.94
N LEU A 994 -8.98 14.34 35.87
CA LEU A 994 -9.12 15.69 36.45
C LEU A 994 -8.73 16.79 35.45
N ALA A 995 -7.72 16.55 34.61
CA ALA A 995 -7.32 17.45 33.54
C ALA A 995 -8.45 17.72 32.52
N LYS A 996 -9.41 16.80 32.38
CA LYS A 996 -10.64 16.99 31.59
C LYS A 996 -11.58 18.07 32.14
N LEU A 997 -11.37 18.52 33.38
CA LEU A 997 -12.06 19.64 34.02
C LEU A 997 -11.18 20.90 34.06
N GLY A 998 -9.99 20.87 33.44
CA GLY A 998 -9.03 21.97 33.49
C GLY A 998 -8.24 22.04 34.79
N LEU A 999 -8.24 20.95 35.57
CA LEU A 999 -7.56 20.89 36.86
C LEU A 999 -6.20 20.20 36.74
N ASP A 1000 -5.16 20.88 37.20
CA ASP A 1000 -3.81 20.34 37.26
C ASP A 1000 -3.54 19.71 38.61
N THR A 1001 -2.78 18.60 38.61
CA THR A 1001 -2.40 17.91 39.85
C THR A 1001 -0.91 18.00 40.11
N SER A 1002 -0.53 18.24 41.36
CA SER A 1002 0.85 18.12 41.85
C SER A 1002 0.99 16.88 42.72
N SER A 1003 2.21 16.36 42.87
CA SER A 1003 2.46 15.19 43.73
C SER A 1003 3.60 15.45 44.71
N THR A 1004 3.42 15.03 45.95
CA THR A 1004 4.47 15.03 46.97
C THR A 1004 4.76 13.60 47.43
N GLN A 1005 6.01 13.33 47.78
CA GLN A 1005 6.44 12.03 48.30
C GLN A 1005 6.90 12.20 49.74
N THR A 1006 6.14 11.69 50.70
CA THR A 1006 6.48 11.77 52.12
C THR A 1006 7.21 10.51 52.59
N ARG A 1007 8.32 10.69 53.33
CA ARG A 1007 9.10 9.59 53.91
C ARG A 1007 8.33 8.85 55.01
N ALA A 1008 7.38 9.51 55.67
CA ALA A 1008 6.58 8.98 56.77
C ALA A 1008 5.59 7.86 56.36
N ASN A 1009 5.15 7.82 55.10
CA ASN A 1009 4.13 6.88 54.61
C ASN A 1009 4.70 5.81 53.66
N GLY A 1010 5.86 5.23 53.99
CA GLY A 1010 6.43 4.12 53.22
C GLY A 1010 6.75 4.48 51.74
N ARG A 1011 7.14 5.74 51.47
CA ARG A 1011 7.39 6.28 50.12
C ARG A 1011 6.16 6.38 49.20
N LYS A 1012 4.93 6.31 49.73
CA LYS A 1012 3.70 6.55 48.95
C LYS A 1012 3.66 7.99 48.43
N ARG A 1013 3.27 8.16 47.16
CA ARG A 1013 3.03 9.48 46.54
C ARG A 1013 1.59 9.91 46.78
N VAL A 1014 1.41 11.15 47.20
CA VAL A 1014 0.12 11.80 47.44
C VAL A 1014 -0.05 12.90 46.40
N TYR A 1015 -1.23 12.98 45.81
CA TYR A 1015 -1.58 13.90 44.73
C TYR A 1015 -2.65 14.88 45.20
N THR A 1016 -2.50 16.16 44.85
CA THR A 1016 -3.45 17.24 45.16
C THR A 1016 -3.71 18.07 43.92
N ILE A 1017 -4.89 18.69 43.82
CA ILE A 1017 -5.14 19.72 42.80
C ILE A 1017 -4.28 20.94 43.12
N THR A 1018 -3.69 21.56 42.11
CA THR A 1018 -2.95 22.81 42.28
C THR A 1018 -3.92 23.95 42.61
N PRO A 1019 -3.66 24.75 43.66
CA PRO A 1019 -4.56 25.85 44.03
C PRO A 1019 -4.83 26.84 42.89
N SER A 1020 -3.83 27.08 42.04
CA SER A 1020 -3.94 27.96 40.87
C SER A 1020 -4.95 27.45 39.84
N SER A 1021 -4.87 26.17 39.44
CA SER A 1021 -5.82 25.61 38.45
C SER A 1021 -7.25 25.56 38.99
N TRP A 1022 -7.42 25.27 40.28
CA TRP A 1022 -8.74 25.30 40.92
C TRP A 1022 -9.34 26.70 40.93
N GLN A 1023 -8.58 27.69 41.40
CA GLN A 1023 -9.03 29.09 41.42
C GLN A 1023 -9.36 29.59 40.02
N PHE A 1024 -8.51 29.29 39.04
CA PHE A 1024 -8.72 29.68 37.65
C PHE A 1024 -10.03 29.13 37.07
N ILE A 1025 -10.25 27.82 37.14
CA ILE A 1025 -11.45 27.19 36.56
C ILE A 1025 -12.72 27.61 37.30
N THR A 1026 -12.73 27.61 38.63
CA THR A 1026 -13.95 27.94 39.40
C THR A 1026 -14.36 29.41 39.25
N GLU A 1027 -13.40 30.33 39.20
CA GLU A 1027 -13.68 31.74 38.94
C GLU A 1027 -14.21 31.94 37.51
N LEU A 1028 -13.64 31.25 36.53
CA LEU A 1028 -14.10 31.30 35.15
C LEU A 1028 -15.55 30.81 34.99
N VAL A 1029 -15.89 29.67 35.62
CA VAL A 1029 -17.27 29.15 35.63
C VAL A 1029 -18.23 30.18 36.24
N ARG A 1030 -17.88 30.79 37.38
CA ARG A 1030 -18.72 31.81 38.03
C ARG A 1030 -18.93 33.04 37.14
N ARG A 1031 -17.90 33.51 36.43
CA ARG A 1031 -18.02 34.64 35.51
C ARG A 1031 -18.97 34.32 34.35
N ARG A 1032 -18.81 33.14 33.75
CA ARG A 1032 -19.69 32.65 32.68
C ARG A 1032 -21.15 32.52 33.14
N GLU A 1033 -21.40 32.03 34.35
CA GLU A 1033 -22.76 31.96 34.91
C GLU A 1033 -23.41 33.33 35.18
N ARG A 1034 -22.63 34.31 35.64
CA ARG A 1034 -23.12 35.69 35.85
C ARG A 1034 -23.52 36.34 34.53
N GLN A 1035 -22.70 36.19 33.49
CA GLN A 1035 -23.00 36.72 32.16
C GLN A 1035 -24.30 36.12 31.62
N VAL A 1036 -24.45 34.80 31.72
CA VAL A 1036 -25.64 34.08 31.25
C VAL A 1036 -26.91 34.49 32.02
N SER A 1037 -26.78 34.82 33.30
CA SER A 1037 -27.90 35.28 34.16
C SER A 1037 -28.29 36.74 33.91
N GLN A 1038 -27.47 37.51 33.19
CA GLN A 1038 -27.70 38.91 32.81
C GLN A 1038 -28.23 39.06 31.36
N MET A 1039 -28.32 37.96 30.60
CA MET A 1039 -28.87 37.96 29.24
C MET A 1039 -30.41 37.86 29.24
N PRO A 1040 -31.13 38.56 28.34
CA PRO A 1040 -32.58 38.45 28.23
C PRO A 1040 -33.01 37.00 27.89
N PRO A 1041 -34.19 36.52 28.34
CA PRO A 1041 -34.59 35.10 28.27
C PRO A 1041 -34.58 34.48 26.87
N ILE A 1042 -34.78 35.29 25.83
CA ILE A 1042 -34.76 34.86 24.41
C ILE A 1042 -33.32 34.55 23.95
N GLU A 1043 -32.33 35.27 24.48
CA GLU A 1043 -30.91 35.00 24.19
C GLU A 1043 -30.36 33.83 25.01
N TYR A 1044 -30.90 33.51 26.19
CA TYR A 1044 -30.46 32.36 26.99
C TYR A 1044 -30.65 31.03 26.24
N ILE A 1045 -31.78 30.86 25.54
CA ILE A 1045 -32.05 29.68 24.70
C ILE A 1045 -31.13 29.69 23.47
N ALA A 1046 -30.89 30.85 22.87
CA ALA A 1046 -29.92 30.99 21.77
C ALA A 1046 -28.47 30.77 22.23
N HIS A 1047 -28.11 31.11 23.47
CA HIS A 1047 -26.77 31.01 24.05
C HIS A 1047 -26.43 29.57 24.48
N ALA A 1048 -27.42 28.84 24.99
CA ALA A 1048 -27.33 27.38 25.18
C ALA A 1048 -27.41 26.61 23.84
N CYS A 1049 -27.96 27.24 22.79
CA CYS A 1049 -28.08 26.71 21.43
C CYS A 1049 -27.21 27.45 20.39
N VAL A 1050 -26.02 28.00 20.75
CA VAL A 1050 -25.07 28.53 19.73
C VAL A 1050 -24.35 27.38 19.04
N THR A 1051 -25.15 26.49 18.47
CA THR A 1051 -25.16 26.07 17.08
C THR A 1051 -26.58 25.58 16.87
N GLU A 1052 -27.52 26.36 16.26
CA GLU A 1052 -28.68 25.85 15.47
C GLU A 1052 -29.90 26.77 15.29
N ALA A 1053 -30.08 27.90 15.96
CA ALA A 1053 -31.35 28.66 15.82
C ALA A 1053 -31.27 29.90 14.90
N ALA A 1054 -31.68 29.76 13.64
CA ALA A 1054 -32.63 30.63 12.91
C ALA A 1054 -32.67 30.23 11.42
N ALA A 1055 -33.89 29.99 10.93
CA ALA A 1055 -34.26 29.48 9.61
C ALA A 1055 -33.72 30.30 8.41
#